data_AF-A0A1K2HNA3-F1
#
_entry.id   AF-A0A1K2HNA3-F1
#
_cell.length_a   1.000
_cell.length_b   1.000
_cell.length_c   1.000
_cell.angle_alpha   90.00
_cell.angle_beta   90.00
_cell.angle_gamma   90.00
#
_symmetry.space_group_name_H-M   'P 1'
#
loop_
_entity.id
_entity.type
_entity.pdbx_description
1 polymer ?
#
loop_
_entity_poly.entity_id
_entity_poly.type
_entity_poly.pdbx_seq_one_letter_code
_entity_poly.pdbx_strand_id
1 'polypeptide(L)'
;MLEIEIDGTKLTVPNGTTVIEAARSIGTHIPHFCYHKKLSIAANCRMCLVQVEKAPKPLPACATPVNDGMKVFTHSDMAVKAQQGVMEFLLINHPLDCPICDQGGECQLQDLAVGYGASSSRYEEEKRVVPNKDLGPLISTDMTRCIHCTRCVRFTEEVAGMQEIGMAGRGEHSEIMSFIGMTVDSEISGNVIDLCPVGALTSKPFRYTARTWELSRRKSVSPHDGLGSNLVVQVKSDRVMRVLPLENEAINECWIADRDRFSYEALNSEQRLTKPMLKQGGQWIETDWQTALEYVGNGLKSISNEFGAQSLAVLATPHSSVEELFLLNKLSTALGAGAASFGTRYADARLAPAQQGASWLGQPIADIAAAKAVLLIGSTVRKEQPLLAQRLRQAVKRGLKLSLINPMDDELFTTVSNKLIVRPDQLVEALAGVVKAAAELKQQAVPAELANAVVSDAARAIAEQLLAATANEGDRAALLLGNLAAHSPRAAEIASLAAQLAELTGATLGWMSEAANTVGAQVLGLQASNALTQSCKAVLLFNTELEFDSHDAQAALAVAKQAEMVVAFSAFKHGALDYADVLLPITPFSETAGSFINMEGKLQAFNGVVKPLGDSRPGWKVLRVLGNLLGLEGFDFDNAEAVRKAALPQGEAGIAAKLSNAVQGVSIQLQAPSAGLVRLGEVPIYQADALVRRAPSLQKTRDAVAPQVGLSAATAQQLGVQAGERVQVSQGDAHASFQVALDAGLADGVVRLAVAHPDTVVLGAMFAPIQLTRA
;
A
#
# COMPACT_ATOMS: atom_id res chain seq x y z
N MET A 1 33.56 2.92 -19.51
CA MET A 1 34.08 2.02 -18.48
C MET A 1 35.42 2.58 -18.06
N LEU A 2 35.68 2.68 -16.75
CA LEU A 2 36.91 3.23 -16.16
C LEU A 2 37.62 2.12 -15.39
N GLU A 3 38.93 1.99 -15.55
CA GLU A 3 39.75 1.04 -14.78
C GLU A 3 40.30 1.70 -13.53
N ILE A 4 40.12 1.06 -12.38
CA ILE A 4 40.60 1.55 -11.08
C ILE A 4 41.15 0.41 -10.25
N GLU A 5 41.84 0.75 -9.16
CA GLU A 5 42.38 -0.20 -8.19
C GLU A 5 41.94 0.19 -6.77
N ILE A 6 41.34 -0.73 -6.04
CA ILE A 6 40.96 -0.55 -4.63
C ILE A 6 41.68 -1.62 -3.81
N ASP A 7 42.55 -1.20 -2.90
CA ASP A 7 43.34 -2.10 -2.03
C ASP A 7 44.08 -3.21 -2.82
N GLY A 8 44.66 -2.86 -3.97
CA GLY A 8 45.36 -3.79 -4.86
C GLY A 8 44.46 -4.58 -5.82
N THR A 9 43.13 -4.48 -5.67
CA THR A 9 42.15 -5.16 -6.53
C THR A 9 41.77 -4.27 -7.71
N LYS A 10 42.09 -4.70 -8.93
CA LYS A 10 41.68 -4.01 -10.15
C LYS A 10 40.23 -4.31 -10.48
N LEU A 11 39.47 -3.29 -10.86
CA LEU A 11 38.08 -3.42 -11.29
C LEU A 11 37.74 -2.36 -12.34
N THR A 12 36.66 -2.64 -13.08
CA THR A 12 36.13 -1.74 -14.10
C THR A 12 34.73 -1.30 -13.73
N VAL A 13 34.48 0.01 -13.77
CA VAL A 13 33.19 0.59 -13.36
C VAL A 13 32.65 1.57 -14.41
N PRO A 14 31.33 1.81 -14.46
CA PRO A 14 30.74 2.85 -15.31
C PRO A 14 31.27 4.25 -14.95
N ASN A 15 31.27 5.16 -15.94
CA ASN A 15 31.58 6.57 -15.67
C ASN A 15 30.52 7.18 -14.74
N GLY A 16 30.93 8.03 -13.80
CA GLY A 16 30.07 8.63 -12.77
C GLY A 16 29.92 7.79 -11.49
N THR A 17 30.45 6.56 -11.44
CA THR A 17 30.47 5.73 -10.23
C THR A 17 31.33 6.40 -9.14
N THR A 18 30.86 6.41 -7.91
CA THR A 18 31.64 6.91 -6.77
C THR A 18 32.58 5.84 -6.20
N VAL A 19 33.62 6.25 -5.48
CA VAL A 19 34.56 5.30 -4.84
C VAL A 19 33.84 4.34 -3.89
N ILE A 20 32.81 4.79 -3.16
CA ILE A 20 32.06 3.89 -2.25
C ILE A 20 31.22 2.84 -2.98
N GLU A 21 30.70 3.17 -4.17
CA GLU A 21 29.94 2.23 -5.01
C GLU A 21 30.86 1.22 -5.67
N ALA A 22 32.01 1.68 -6.15
CA ALA A 22 33.07 0.82 -6.69
C ALA A 22 33.62 -0.15 -5.63
N ALA A 23 33.87 0.32 -4.40
CA ALA A 23 34.28 -0.55 -3.30
C ALA A 23 33.20 -1.60 -2.98
N ARG A 24 31.91 -1.20 -2.98
CA ARG A 24 30.79 -2.12 -2.75
C ARG A 24 30.69 -3.20 -3.82
N SER A 25 30.97 -2.91 -5.10
CA SER A 25 30.88 -3.92 -6.17
C SER A 25 31.88 -5.07 -6.05
N ILE A 26 32.97 -4.86 -5.29
CA ILE A 26 33.97 -5.91 -4.97
C ILE A 26 33.87 -6.39 -3.52
N GLY A 27 32.79 -6.05 -2.80
CA GLY A 27 32.57 -6.47 -1.42
C GLY A 27 33.44 -5.74 -0.36
N THR A 28 34.15 -4.68 -0.74
CA THR A 28 34.95 -3.88 0.20
C THR A 28 34.06 -2.90 0.96
N HIS A 29 34.02 -3.01 2.29
CA HIS A 29 33.23 -2.14 3.15
C HIS A 29 34.01 -0.86 3.51
N ILE A 30 33.41 0.30 3.24
CA ILE A 30 33.90 1.60 3.70
C ILE A 30 32.92 2.15 4.75
N PRO A 31 33.37 2.53 5.97
CA PRO A 31 32.49 2.96 7.04
C PRO A 31 31.79 4.28 6.70
N HIS A 32 30.48 4.39 6.95
CA HIS A 32 29.70 5.58 6.57
C HIS A 32 28.41 5.75 7.39
N PHE A 33 28.05 6.99 7.72
CA PHE A 33 26.79 7.31 8.43
C PHE A 33 25.79 8.13 7.64
N CYS A 34 26.22 9.01 6.74
CA CYS A 34 25.30 9.85 5.98
C CYS A 34 24.98 9.26 4.60
N TYR A 35 25.87 8.47 4.00
CA TYR A 35 25.61 7.86 2.70
C TYR A 35 24.47 6.85 2.80
N HIS A 36 23.52 6.89 1.87
CA HIS A 36 22.52 5.86 1.65
C HIS A 36 22.29 5.75 0.15
N LYS A 37 22.23 4.53 -0.41
CA LYS A 37 22.24 4.31 -1.86
C LYS A 37 21.03 4.88 -2.63
N LYS A 38 19.93 5.16 -1.91
CA LYS A 38 18.69 5.74 -2.46
C LYS A 38 18.49 7.22 -2.11
N LEU A 39 19.48 7.87 -1.48
CA LEU A 39 19.46 9.29 -1.18
C LEU A 39 20.59 10.00 -1.92
N SER A 40 20.47 11.31 -2.08
CA SER A 40 21.55 12.16 -2.57
C SER A 40 22.82 12.01 -1.72
N ILE A 41 23.94 12.55 -2.20
CA ILE A 41 25.21 12.52 -1.49
C ILE A 41 25.38 13.84 -0.71
N ALA A 42 25.51 13.76 0.62
CA ALA A 42 25.74 14.94 1.47
C ALA A 42 27.19 15.08 1.99
N ALA A 43 27.89 13.96 2.19
CA ALA A 43 29.21 13.93 2.82
C ALA A 43 29.32 14.59 4.22
N ASN A 44 28.21 14.68 4.97
CA ASN A 44 28.15 15.32 6.30
C ASN A 44 29.03 14.63 7.35
N CYS A 45 29.03 13.29 7.39
CA CYS A 45 29.67 12.56 8.49
C CYS A 45 31.19 12.44 8.38
N ARG A 46 31.76 12.56 7.17
CA ARG A 46 33.20 12.29 6.88
C ARG A 46 33.73 10.92 7.34
N MET A 47 32.88 9.97 7.72
CA MET A 47 33.34 8.64 8.15
C MET A 47 33.94 7.81 7.01
N CYS A 48 33.55 8.08 5.77
CA CYS A 48 34.01 7.33 4.58
C CYS A 48 35.32 7.87 3.97
N LEU A 49 36.16 8.54 4.77
CA LEU A 49 37.43 9.07 4.28
C LEU A 49 38.39 7.94 3.93
N VAL A 50 38.91 7.97 2.70
CA VAL A 50 39.89 7.01 2.16
C VAL A 50 41.08 7.75 1.57
N GLN A 51 42.22 7.08 1.44
CA GLN A 51 43.37 7.64 0.74
C GLN A 51 43.24 7.35 -0.76
N VAL A 52 43.40 8.38 -1.58
CA VAL A 52 43.53 8.25 -3.03
C VAL A 52 44.95 8.63 -3.42
N GLU A 53 45.59 7.84 -4.31
CA GLU A 53 46.94 8.12 -4.78
C GLU A 53 47.04 9.56 -5.31
N LYS A 54 48.12 10.27 -4.95
CA LYS A 54 48.41 11.68 -5.30
C LYS A 54 47.44 12.72 -4.70
N ALA A 55 46.43 12.32 -3.93
CA ALA A 55 45.61 13.27 -3.17
C ALA A 55 46.35 13.72 -1.89
N PRO A 56 46.45 15.02 -1.59
CA PRO A 56 47.19 15.52 -0.41
C PRO A 56 46.45 15.32 0.91
N LYS A 57 45.18 14.90 0.87
CA LYS A 57 44.32 14.66 2.03
C LYS A 57 43.38 13.48 1.76
N PRO A 58 42.87 12.81 2.81
CA PRO A 58 41.80 11.83 2.65
C PRO A 58 40.59 12.41 1.94
N LEU A 59 40.00 11.65 1.03
CA LEU A 59 38.84 12.05 0.25
C LEU A 59 37.60 11.28 0.69
N PRO A 60 36.41 11.91 0.70
CA PRO A 60 35.17 11.24 1.07
C PRO A 60 34.74 10.27 -0.03
N ALA A 61 34.86 8.96 0.20
CA ALA A 61 34.54 7.95 -0.80
C ALA A 61 33.11 8.07 -1.36
N CYS A 62 32.16 8.58 -0.57
CA CYS A 62 30.78 8.75 -1.00
C CYS A 62 30.57 9.85 -2.05
N ALA A 63 31.48 10.82 -2.17
CA ALA A 63 31.33 11.99 -3.04
C ALA A 63 32.45 12.11 -4.08
N THR A 64 33.47 11.24 -4.00
CA THR A 64 34.56 11.21 -4.96
C THR A 64 34.17 10.31 -6.14
N PRO A 65 33.93 10.86 -7.34
CA PRO A 65 33.77 10.05 -8.55
C PRO A 65 35.11 9.40 -8.90
N VAL A 66 35.04 8.18 -9.43
CA VAL A 66 36.21 7.44 -9.89
C VAL A 66 36.76 8.04 -11.18
N ASN A 67 38.09 8.06 -11.32
CA ASN A 67 38.78 8.45 -12.56
C ASN A 67 39.59 7.26 -13.07
N ASP A 68 39.87 7.22 -14.37
CA ASP A 68 40.68 6.16 -14.96
C ASP A 68 42.10 6.12 -14.35
N GLY A 69 42.58 4.92 -14.01
CA GLY A 69 43.83 4.69 -13.30
C GLY A 69 43.84 5.10 -11.82
N MET A 70 42.69 5.46 -11.24
CA MET A 70 42.60 5.85 -9.83
C MET A 70 42.94 4.66 -8.92
N LYS A 71 43.84 4.89 -7.95
CA LYS A 71 44.16 3.93 -6.88
C LYS A 71 43.67 4.44 -5.54
N VAL A 72 42.92 3.60 -4.84
CA VAL A 72 42.30 3.90 -3.55
C VAL A 72 42.81 2.91 -2.51
N PHE A 73 43.18 3.43 -1.35
CA PHE A 73 43.59 2.65 -0.18
C PHE A 73 42.59 2.94 0.95
N THR A 74 41.78 1.94 1.32
CA THR A 74 40.69 2.10 2.30
C THR A 74 41.18 1.95 3.74
N HIS A 75 42.31 1.26 3.94
CA HIS A 75 42.88 0.94 5.25
C HIS A 75 44.36 1.38 5.38
N SER A 76 44.75 2.49 4.76
CA SER A 76 46.07 3.08 4.99
C SER A 76 46.14 3.81 6.34
N ASP A 77 47.34 4.05 6.86
CA ASP A 77 47.55 4.83 8.10
C ASP A 77 46.83 6.19 8.07
N MET A 78 46.80 6.83 6.91
CA MET A 78 46.13 8.11 6.73
C MET A 78 44.60 7.96 6.80
N ALA A 79 44.04 6.92 6.18
CA ALA A 79 42.60 6.65 6.21
C ALA A 79 42.14 6.27 7.62
N VAL A 80 42.86 5.35 8.29
CA VAL A 80 42.55 4.89 9.65
C VAL A 80 42.58 6.04 10.65
N LYS A 81 43.64 6.88 10.63
CA LYS A 81 43.72 8.05 11.52
C LYS A 81 42.58 9.04 11.29
N ALA A 82 42.19 9.27 10.03
CA ALA A 82 41.08 10.15 9.71
C ALA A 82 39.74 9.60 10.23
N GLN A 83 39.50 8.30 10.05
CA GLN A 83 38.28 7.63 10.52
C GLN A 83 38.18 7.62 12.05
N GLN A 84 39.28 7.34 12.75
CA GLN A 84 39.35 7.42 14.21
C GLN A 84 39.07 8.84 14.73
N GLY A 85 39.66 9.86 14.11
CA GLY A 85 39.40 11.26 14.47
C GLY A 85 37.96 11.67 14.23
N VAL A 86 37.36 11.26 13.11
CA VAL A 86 35.93 11.49 12.83
C VAL A 86 35.04 10.79 13.85
N MET A 87 35.36 9.55 14.22
CA MET A 87 34.61 8.82 15.25
C MET A 87 34.67 9.53 16.60
N GLU A 88 35.84 10.05 16.99
CA GLU A 88 35.96 10.86 18.21
C GLU A 88 35.05 12.10 18.16
N PHE A 89 35.06 12.86 17.06
CA PHE A 89 34.16 14.02 16.87
C PHE A 89 32.68 13.67 16.91
N LEU A 90 32.29 12.49 16.42
CA LEU A 90 30.90 12.04 16.51
C LEU A 90 30.51 11.72 17.95
N LEU A 91 31.45 11.21 18.76
CA LEU A 91 31.23 10.79 20.14
C LEU A 91 31.38 11.91 21.16
N ILE A 92 32.04 13.04 20.86
CA ILE A 92 32.21 14.15 21.84
C ILE A 92 30.87 14.65 22.36
N ASN A 93 29.86 14.74 21.49
CA ASN A 93 28.53 15.25 21.82
C ASN A 93 27.45 14.15 21.83
N HIS A 94 27.82 12.88 21.63
CA HIS A 94 26.89 11.75 21.73
C HIS A 94 26.79 11.30 23.20
N PRO A 95 25.58 11.06 23.74
CA PRO A 95 25.41 10.66 25.13
C PRO A 95 25.79 9.19 25.32
N LEU A 96 26.16 8.82 26.55
CA LEU A 96 26.49 7.43 26.93
C LEU A 96 25.22 6.60 27.20
N ASP A 97 24.24 6.74 26.31
CA ASP A 97 22.91 6.16 26.43
C ASP A 97 22.82 4.73 25.92
N CYS A 98 23.91 4.14 25.40
CA CYS A 98 23.89 2.82 24.77
C CYS A 98 23.09 1.75 25.56
N PRO A 99 23.17 1.67 26.91
CA PRO A 99 22.38 0.70 27.68
C PRO A 99 20.87 0.94 27.66
N ILE A 100 20.42 2.20 27.56
CA ILE A 100 19.00 2.58 27.58
C ILE A 100 18.45 2.83 26.16
N CYS A 101 19.31 3.06 25.18
CA CYS A 101 18.97 3.34 23.79
C CYS A 101 18.24 2.15 23.15
N ASP A 102 17.08 2.37 22.53
CA ASP A 102 16.26 1.31 21.92
C ASP A 102 17.02 0.51 20.85
N GLN A 103 17.71 1.21 19.94
CA GLN A 103 18.55 0.64 18.88
C GLN A 103 19.90 0.10 19.37
N GLY A 104 20.15 0.01 20.68
CA GLY A 104 21.34 -0.67 21.20
C GLY A 104 21.44 -2.08 20.62
N GLY A 105 22.61 -2.43 20.07
CA GLY A 105 22.87 -3.71 19.39
C GLY A 105 22.59 -3.74 17.88
N GLU A 106 21.92 -2.74 17.32
CA GLU A 106 21.74 -2.56 15.87
C GLU A 106 22.09 -1.13 15.40
N CYS A 107 22.74 -0.37 16.28
CA CYS A 107 23.13 0.99 16.03
C CYS A 107 24.43 1.00 15.22
N GLN A 108 24.37 1.56 14.00
CA GLN A 108 25.55 1.69 13.14
C GLN A 108 26.68 2.47 13.84
N LEU A 109 26.36 3.47 14.67
CA LEU A 109 27.36 4.24 15.42
C LEU A 109 28.08 3.37 16.46
N GLN A 110 27.34 2.50 17.15
CA GLN A 110 27.94 1.56 18.10
C GLN A 110 28.90 0.61 17.38
N ASP A 111 28.46 -0.01 16.29
CA ASP A 111 29.26 -1.00 15.55
C ASP A 111 30.53 -0.37 14.97
N LEU A 112 30.40 0.81 14.34
CA LEU A 112 31.53 1.52 13.76
C LEU A 112 32.46 2.11 14.83
N ALA A 113 31.96 2.50 16.00
CA ALA A 113 32.81 2.95 17.10
C ALA A 113 33.71 1.82 17.62
N VAL A 114 33.19 0.59 17.73
CA VAL A 114 33.98 -0.58 18.15
C VAL A 114 35.03 -0.94 17.10
N GLY A 115 34.67 -0.90 15.80
CA GLY A 115 35.58 -1.31 14.72
C GLY A 115 36.59 -0.25 14.26
N TYR A 116 36.22 1.03 14.31
CA TYR A 116 36.97 2.14 13.70
C TYR A 116 37.28 3.29 14.66
N GLY A 117 36.80 3.24 15.90
CA GLY A 117 37.06 4.25 16.93
C GLY A 117 38.34 4.01 17.73
N ALA A 118 38.73 5.01 18.52
CA ALA A 118 39.77 4.85 19.54
C ALA A 118 39.19 4.19 20.80
N SER A 119 40.05 3.57 21.62
CA SER A 119 39.64 2.90 22.87
C SER A 119 39.27 3.85 24.01
N SER A 120 39.61 5.13 23.90
CA SER A 120 39.31 6.17 24.90
C SER A 120 39.00 7.50 24.22
N SER A 121 38.26 8.37 24.91
CA SER A 121 38.01 9.74 24.48
C SER A 121 38.91 10.71 25.24
N ARG A 122 39.40 11.74 24.55
CA ARG A 122 40.16 12.84 25.17
C ARG A 122 39.26 14.02 25.56
N TYR A 123 37.97 13.93 25.27
CA TYR A 123 37.00 15.00 25.51
C TYR A 123 36.41 14.89 26.92
N GLU A 124 36.70 15.87 27.77
CA GLU A 124 36.29 15.91 29.18
C GLU A 124 35.26 17.02 29.49
N GLU A 125 34.82 17.77 28.49
CA GLU A 125 33.87 18.86 28.66
C GLU A 125 32.41 18.37 28.74
N GLU A 126 31.51 19.27 29.14
CA GLU A 126 30.08 18.98 29.16
C GLU A 126 29.52 18.76 27.75
N LYS A 127 28.84 17.64 27.58
CA LYS A 127 28.17 17.30 26.31
C LYS A 127 26.91 18.13 26.14
N ARG A 128 26.62 18.54 24.90
CA ARG A 128 25.35 19.18 24.58
C ARG A 128 24.16 18.27 24.89
N VAL A 129 23.02 18.87 25.22
CA VAL A 129 21.73 18.18 25.40
C VAL A 129 20.71 18.84 24.49
N VAL A 130 19.95 18.02 23.76
CA VAL A 130 18.93 18.49 22.82
C VAL A 130 17.55 17.98 23.26
N PRO A 131 16.55 18.86 23.43
CA PRO A 131 15.19 18.46 23.76
C PRO A 131 14.57 17.58 22.68
N ASN A 132 13.82 16.57 23.12
CA ASN A 132 13.07 15.69 22.22
C ASN A 132 11.94 16.46 21.53
N LYS A 133 11.67 16.08 20.27
CA LYS A 133 10.64 16.70 19.42
C LYS A 133 9.47 15.74 19.25
N ASP A 134 8.26 16.25 19.21
CA ASP A 134 7.10 15.41 18.86
C ASP A 134 6.98 15.33 17.34
N LEU A 135 7.21 14.13 16.80
CA LEU A 135 7.09 13.84 15.37
C LEU A 135 5.79 13.07 15.04
N GLY A 136 4.84 13.00 15.98
CA GLY A 136 3.58 12.29 15.81
C GLY A 136 3.62 10.87 16.40
N PRO A 137 2.60 10.03 16.16
CA PRO A 137 2.38 8.80 16.91
C PRO A 137 3.31 7.64 16.53
N LEU A 138 4.01 7.72 15.40
CA LEU A 138 4.80 6.60 14.86
C LEU A 138 6.29 6.69 15.23
N ILE A 139 6.84 7.90 15.30
CA ILE A 139 8.27 8.13 15.47
C ILE A 139 8.53 8.73 16.85
N SER A 140 9.40 8.09 17.61
CA SER A 140 9.90 8.56 18.90
C SER A 140 11.27 9.20 18.71
N THR A 141 11.56 10.27 19.45
CA THR A 141 12.81 11.02 19.32
C THR A 141 13.64 10.96 20.59
N ASP A 142 14.96 10.88 20.42
CA ASP A 142 15.99 11.10 21.44
C ASP A 142 17.10 11.95 20.83
N MET A 143 16.84 13.24 20.66
CA MET A 143 17.62 14.09 19.73
C MET A 143 19.04 14.38 20.20
N THR A 144 19.33 14.21 21.48
CA THR A 144 20.70 14.25 22.02
C THR A 144 21.60 13.19 21.36
N ARG A 145 21.04 12.06 20.91
CA ARG A 145 21.77 11.00 20.18
C ARG A 145 22.01 11.34 18.71
N CYS A 146 21.38 12.37 18.16
CA CYS A 146 21.48 12.69 16.75
C CYS A 146 22.89 13.17 16.38
N ILE A 147 23.44 12.61 15.30
CA ILE A 147 24.76 12.98 14.76
C ILE A 147 24.68 13.91 13.54
N HIS A 148 23.51 14.51 13.28
CA HIS A 148 23.27 15.45 12.17
C HIS A 148 23.70 14.92 10.79
N CYS A 149 23.53 13.62 10.54
CA CYS A 149 23.86 13.03 9.24
C CYS A 149 22.92 13.46 8.11
N THR A 150 21.79 14.08 8.45
CA THR A 150 20.69 14.55 7.58
C THR A 150 20.09 13.48 6.66
N ARG A 151 20.23 12.19 6.96
CA ARG A 151 19.53 11.14 6.20
C ARG A 151 18.00 11.31 6.28
N CYS A 152 17.44 11.53 7.46
CA CYS A 152 15.99 11.73 7.65
C CYS A 152 15.46 12.94 6.86
N VAL A 153 16.13 14.10 6.94
CA VAL A 153 15.79 15.32 6.19
C VAL A 153 15.70 15.03 4.68
N ARG A 154 16.78 14.45 4.13
CA ARG A 154 16.86 14.09 2.72
C ARG A 154 15.85 13.05 2.32
N PHE A 155 15.54 12.07 3.18
CA PHE A 155 14.48 11.12 2.89
C PHE A 155 13.12 11.81 2.77
N THR A 156 12.76 12.67 3.71
CA THR A 156 11.47 13.36 3.68
C THR A 156 11.34 14.21 2.41
N GLU A 157 12.38 14.97 2.06
CA GLU A 157 12.39 15.80 0.85
C GLU A 157 12.46 14.99 -0.45
N GLU A 158 13.40 14.06 -0.56
CA GLU A 158 13.74 13.40 -1.81
C GLU A 158 12.79 12.24 -2.12
N VAL A 159 12.48 11.42 -1.12
CA VAL A 159 11.74 10.15 -1.23
C VAL A 159 10.27 10.35 -0.86
N ALA A 160 9.97 10.81 0.36
CA ALA A 160 8.60 11.08 0.80
C ALA A 160 7.94 12.23 0.01
N GLY A 161 8.75 13.12 -0.57
CA GLY A 161 8.33 14.19 -1.47
C GLY A 161 7.96 15.48 -0.78
N MET A 162 7.87 15.47 0.55
CA MET A 162 7.55 16.63 1.37
C MET A 162 8.60 16.78 2.46
N GLN A 163 9.21 17.95 2.57
CA GLN A 163 10.21 18.23 3.60
C GLN A 163 9.56 18.43 4.97
N GLU A 164 9.19 17.31 5.61
CA GLU A 164 8.58 17.30 6.95
C GLU A 164 9.60 17.52 8.05
N ILE A 165 10.86 17.09 7.82
CA ILE A 165 11.97 17.22 8.75
C ILE A 165 13.04 18.13 8.14
N GLY A 166 13.51 19.12 8.90
CA GLY A 166 14.59 20.02 8.54
C GLY A 166 15.73 20.02 9.55
N MET A 167 16.76 20.83 9.25
CA MET A 167 17.84 21.15 10.18
C MET A 167 17.85 22.65 10.46
N ALA A 168 17.55 23.04 11.70
CA ALA A 168 17.61 24.42 12.16
C ALA A 168 18.94 24.67 12.88
N GLY A 169 19.36 25.94 12.98
CA GLY A 169 20.60 26.32 13.66
C GLY A 169 21.87 26.13 12.82
N ARG A 170 23.03 26.29 13.46
CA ARG A 170 24.35 26.15 12.83
C ARG A 170 25.38 25.64 13.84
N GLY A 171 26.34 24.85 13.35
CA GLY A 171 27.43 24.34 14.18
C GLY A 171 26.92 23.29 15.17
N GLU A 172 27.32 23.40 16.43
CA GLU A 172 26.88 22.49 17.50
C GLU A 172 25.42 22.69 17.91
N HIS A 173 24.87 23.89 17.67
CA HIS A 173 23.46 24.23 17.92
C HIS A 173 22.52 23.80 16.80
N SER A 174 23.01 23.03 15.82
CA SER A 174 22.14 22.45 14.81
C SER A 174 21.19 21.45 15.46
N GLU A 175 19.91 21.50 15.08
CA GLU A 175 18.88 20.58 15.54
C GLU A 175 18.07 20.03 14.36
N ILE A 176 17.87 18.72 14.36
CA ILE A 176 16.92 18.08 13.43
C ILE A 176 15.53 18.18 14.07
N MET A 177 14.57 18.75 13.35
CA MET A 177 13.21 18.98 13.86
C MET A 177 12.20 19.06 12.72
N SER A 178 10.93 18.86 13.03
CA SER A 178 9.84 19.22 12.12
C SER A 178 9.64 20.74 12.10
N PHE A 179 8.88 21.22 11.11
CA PHE A 179 8.38 22.59 11.15
C PHE A 179 7.49 22.81 12.39
N ILE A 180 7.51 24.01 12.96
CA ILE A 180 6.91 24.30 14.27
C ILE A 180 5.41 23.92 14.26
N GLY A 181 5.02 23.06 15.21
CA GLY A 181 3.63 22.60 15.36
C GLY A 181 3.19 21.51 14.38
N MET A 182 4.10 21.00 13.53
CA MET A 182 3.81 19.93 12.57
C MET A 182 4.36 18.59 13.04
N THR A 183 3.60 17.53 12.74
CA THR A 183 4.02 16.13 12.84
C THR A 183 4.58 15.62 11.52
N VAL A 184 5.11 14.39 11.53
CA VAL A 184 5.53 13.69 10.32
C VAL A 184 4.38 12.76 9.90
N ASP A 185 3.73 13.10 8.79
CA ASP A 185 2.42 12.60 8.38
C ASP A 185 2.44 11.83 7.04
N SER A 186 3.51 11.91 6.24
CA SER A 186 3.59 11.16 4.98
C SER A 186 3.48 9.65 5.21
N GLU A 187 2.72 8.99 4.35
CA GLU A 187 2.41 7.55 4.38
C GLU A 187 3.61 6.59 4.25
N ILE A 188 4.82 7.11 4.06
CA ILE A 188 6.07 6.34 4.00
C ILE A 188 7.14 6.86 4.96
N SER A 189 6.82 7.81 5.85
CA SER A 189 7.83 8.48 6.66
C SER A 189 8.34 7.65 7.83
N GLY A 190 7.67 6.57 8.22
CA GLY A 190 8.20 5.60 9.18
C GLY A 190 9.54 4.96 8.77
N ASN A 191 9.91 4.99 7.48
CA ASN A 191 11.22 4.53 7.00
C ASN A 191 12.40 5.34 7.56
N VAL A 192 12.18 6.55 8.09
CA VAL A 192 13.26 7.32 8.73
C VAL A 192 13.84 6.63 9.96
N ILE A 193 13.10 5.70 10.58
CA ILE A 193 13.54 4.90 11.72
C ILE A 193 14.69 3.97 11.32
N ASP A 194 14.53 3.23 10.23
CA ASP A 194 15.55 2.28 9.73
C ASP A 194 16.72 3.01 9.08
N LEU A 195 16.42 4.18 8.51
CA LEU A 195 17.41 5.03 7.87
C LEU A 195 18.34 5.70 8.90
N CYS A 196 17.85 5.97 10.11
CA CYS A 196 18.60 6.61 11.17
C CYS A 196 19.75 5.70 11.63
N PRO A 197 21.03 6.09 11.46
CA PRO A 197 22.17 5.25 11.84
C PRO A 197 22.38 5.18 13.36
N VAL A 198 21.57 5.91 14.12
CA VAL A 198 21.67 6.10 15.57
C VAL A 198 20.28 6.02 16.17
N GLY A 199 20.18 5.70 17.47
CA GLY A 199 18.90 5.61 18.17
C GLY A 199 18.25 6.95 18.50
N ALA A 200 18.36 7.94 17.60
CA ALA A 200 17.73 9.24 17.72
C ALA A 200 16.30 9.26 17.18
N LEU A 201 16.01 8.48 16.12
CA LEU A 201 14.66 8.28 15.58
C LEU A 201 14.33 6.80 15.70
N THR A 202 13.36 6.46 16.53
CA THR A 202 13.00 5.07 16.85
C THR A 202 11.51 4.85 16.70
N SER A 203 11.08 3.59 16.58
CA SER A 203 9.67 3.24 16.44
C SER A 203 8.95 3.45 17.78
N LYS A 204 8.04 4.43 17.85
CA LYS A 204 7.28 4.73 19.08
C LYS A 204 6.46 3.52 19.56
N PRO A 205 5.81 2.73 18.68
CA PRO A 205 5.06 1.54 19.12
C PRO A 205 5.93 0.38 19.63
N PHE A 206 7.16 0.24 19.11
CA PHE A 206 8.07 -0.86 19.47
C PHE A 206 9.02 -0.52 20.64
N ARG A 207 9.27 0.77 20.87
CA ARG A 207 10.28 1.28 21.79
C ARG A 207 10.22 0.57 23.15
N TYR A 208 11.37 0.02 23.57
CA TYR A 208 11.56 -0.66 24.87
C TYR A 208 10.79 -1.96 25.10
N THR A 209 10.18 -2.53 24.05
CA THR A 209 9.49 -3.83 24.17
C THR A 209 10.43 -5.04 24.03
N ALA A 210 11.56 -4.87 23.33
CA ALA A 210 12.59 -5.90 23.15
C ALA A 210 13.94 -5.30 22.73
N ARG A 211 15.01 -6.09 22.85
CA ARG A 211 16.32 -5.81 22.25
C ARG A 211 16.51 -6.57 20.95
N THR A 212 17.25 -6.00 20.01
CA THR A 212 17.43 -6.57 18.67
C THR A 212 18.02 -7.99 18.67
N TRP A 213 18.91 -8.32 19.63
CA TRP A 213 19.47 -9.67 19.78
C TRP A 213 18.50 -10.71 20.35
N GLU A 214 17.38 -10.28 20.93
CA GLU A 214 16.29 -11.16 21.36
C GLU A 214 15.35 -11.52 20.20
N LEU A 215 15.44 -10.79 19.08
CA LEU A 215 14.49 -10.88 17.98
C LEU A 215 14.98 -11.87 16.92
N SER A 216 14.13 -12.84 16.61
CA SER A 216 14.31 -13.66 15.43
C SER A 216 13.77 -12.95 14.19
N ARG A 217 14.47 -13.06 13.06
CA ARG A 217 14.09 -12.43 11.79
C ARG A 217 13.48 -13.48 10.85
N ARG A 218 12.33 -13.17 10.26
CA ARG A 218 11.63 -14.03 9.30
C ARG A 218 11.18 -13.22 8.08
N LYS A 219 11.27 -13.80 6.89
CA LYS A 219 10.84 -13.14 5.64
C LYS A 219 9.33 -13.33 5.45
N SER A 220 8.64 -12.30 4.98
CA SER A 220 7.22 -12.34 4.65
C SER A 220 6.88 -11.34 3.53
N VAL A 221 5.58 -11.21 3.21
CA VAL A 221 5.03 -10.31 2.19
C VAL A 221 3.85 -9.55 2.79
N SER A 222 3.73 -8.26 2.49
CA SER A 222 2.61 -7.43 2.95
C SER A 222 1.29 -7.84 2.28
N PRO A 223 0.18 -7.96 3.05
CA PRO A 223 -1.14 -8.26 2.49
C PRO A 223 -1.96 -7.02 2.08
N HIS A 224 -1.45 -5.81 2.34
CA HIS A 224 -2.29 -4.61 2.41
C HIS A 224 -2.65 -4.03 1.04
N ASP A 225 -1.70 -3.99 0.09
CA ASP A 225 -1.90 -3.33 -1.20
C ASP A 225 -1.40 -4.17 -2.37
N GLY A 226 -1.74 -3.71 -3.58
CA GLY A 226 -1.34 -4.37 -4.82
C GLY A 226 0.16 -4.55 -5.02
N LEU A 227 1.03 -3.85 -4.29
CA LEU A 227 2.48 -3.99 -4.47
C LEU A 227 2.98 -5.32 -3.88
N GLY A 228 2.45 -5.69 -2.71
CA GLY A 228 2.92 -6.84 -1.93
C GLY A 228 4.36 -6.64 -1.49
N SER A 229 4.65 -5.55 -0.77
CA SER A 229 5.98 -5.22 -0.25
C SER A 229 6.65 -6.40 0.45
N ASN A 230 7.96 -6.62 0.25
CA ASN A 230 8.68 -7.67 0.97
C ASN A 230 9.09 -7.20 2.36
N LEU A 231 8.90 -8.09 3.35
CA LEU A 231 9.01 -7.78 4.77
C LEU A 231 10.04 -8.64 5.47
N VAL A 232 10.72 -8.06 6.46
CA VAL A 232 11.38 -8.76 7.55
C VAL A 232 10.55 -8.58 8.81
N VAL A 233 9.87 -9.64 9.24
CA VAL A 233 9.08 -9.66 10.47
C VAL A 233 9.98 -10.11 11.62
N GLN A 234 10.01 -9.33 12.70
CA GLN A 234 10.81 -9.62 13.87
C GLN A 234 9.94 -10.13 15.02
N VAL A 235 10.34 -11.26 15.60
CA VAL A 235 9.52 -12.06 16.52
C VAL A 235 10.27 -12.36 17.81
N LYS A 236 9.57 -12.24 18.94
CA LYS A 236 10.03 -12.64 20.28
C LYS A 236 8.93 -13.45 20.96
N SER A 237 9.28 -14.61 21.51
CA SER A 237 8.35 -15.46 22.27
C SER A 237 7.01 -15.70 21.53
N ASP A 238 7.11 -16.02 20.24
CA ASP A 238 5.96 -16.29 19.37
C ASP A 238 5.00 -15.11 19.16
N ARG A 239 5.49 -13.89 19.39
CA ARG A 239 4.77 -12.64 19.12
C ARG A 239 5.54 -11.79 18.12
N VAL A 240 4.82 -11.23 17.16
CA VAL A 240 5.39 -10.24 16.24
C VAL A 240 5.62 -8.94 17.00
N MET A 241 6.85 -8.45 16.98
CA MET A 241 7.27 -7.27 17.74
C MET A 241 7.43 -6.03 16.87
N ARG A 242 7.89 -6.19 15.62
CA ARG A 242 7.94 -5.12 14.60
C ARG A 242 8.17 -5.68 13.21
N VAL A 243 7.95 -4.83 12.20
CA VAL A 243 8.13 -5.15 10.78
C VAL A 243 9.10 -4.15 10.15
N LEU A 244 10.06 -4.65 9.38
CA LEU A 244 11.08 -3.88 8.65
C LEU A 244 11.01 -4.22 7.15
N PRO A 245 11.50 -3.35 6.25
CA PRO A 245 11.58 -3.66 4.83
C PRO A 245 12.59 -4.79 4.57
N LEU A 246 12.20 -5.76 3.73
CA LEU A 246 13.16 -6.61 3.04
C LEU A 246 13.48 -5.95 1.69
N GLU A 247 14.76 -5.83 1.40
CA GLU A 247 15.19 -5.17 0.17
C GLU A 247 14.84 -5.99 -1.08
N ASN A 248 14.15 -5.37 -2.03
CA ASN A 248 13.85 -5.91 -3.35
C ASN A 248 13.68 -4.77 -4.36
N GLU A 249 14.71 -4.52 -5.18
CA GLU A 249 14.73 -3.47 -6.21
C GLU A 249 13.56 -3.55 -7.20
N ALA A 250 13.05 -4.75 -7.50
CA ALA A 250 11.93 -4.90 -8.42
C ALA A 250 10.61 -4.35 -7.85
N ILE A 251 10.40 -4.48 -6.53
CA ILE A 251 9.10 -4.24 -5.87
C ILE A 251 9.13 -2.99 -4.98
N ASN A 252 9.75 -3.08 -3.81
CA ASN A 252 9.67 -2.04 -2.78
C ASN A 252 11.02 -1.31 -2.52
N GLU A 253 12.04 -1.61 -3.33
CA GLU A 253 13.42 -1.13 -3.14
C GLU A 253 13.92 -1.47 -1.73
N CYS A 254 13.96 -0.49 -0.82
CA CYS A 254 14.30 -0.67 0.59
C CYS A 254 13.30 0.02 1.52
N TRP A 255 12.10 0.31 1.00
CA TRP A 255 11.04 1.05 1.67
C TRP A 255 9.82 0.17 1.89
N ILE A 256 8.99 0.52 2.87
CA ILE A 256 7.64 -0.02 3.09
C ILE A 256 6.71 1.12 3.47
N ALA A 257 5.41 1.00 3.20
CA ALA A 257 4.45 1.99 3.67
C ALA A 257 4.28 1.92 5.20
N ASP A 258 3.81 3.00 5.82
CA ASP A 258 3.58 3.02 7.27
C ASP A 258 2.50 2.01 7.68
N ARG A 259 1.51 1.75 6.81
CA ARG A 259 0.55 0.66 7.00
C ARG A 259 1.25 -0.71 7.10
N ASP A 260 2.21 -0.99 6.23
CA ASP A 260 2.96 -2.27 6.24
C ASP A 260 3.82 -2.39 7.50
N ARG A 261 4.37 -1.26 7.97
CA ARG A 261 5.29 -1.18 9.10
C ARG A 261 4.62 -1.34 10.45
N PHE A 262 3.41 -0.79 10.61
CA PHE A 262 2.76 -0.66 11.92
C PHE A 262 1.48 -1.48 12.07
N SER A 263 0.93 -2.06 11.00
CA SER A 263 -0.26 -2.94 11.09
C SER A 263 -0.07 -4.16 12.00
N TYR A 264 1.19 -4.54 12.29
CA TYR A 264 1.50 -5.66 13.18
C TYR A 264 0.94 -5.50 14.60
N GLU A 265 0.64 -4.26 15.05
CA GLU A 265 -0.01 -4.02 16.34
C GLU A 265 -1.33 -4.81 16.46
N ALA A 266 -2.06 -4.96 15.34
CA ALA A 266 -3.30 -5.72 15.30
C ALA A 266 -3.10 -7.22 15.57
N LEU A 267 -1.95 -7.79 15.23
CA LEU A 267 -1.69 -9.23 15.37
C LEU A 267 -1.75 -9.69 16.83
N ASN A 268 -1.38 -8.82 17.76
CA ASN A 268 -1.41 -9.09 19.20
C ASN A 268 -2.58 -8.41 19.93
N SER A 269 -3.56 -7.89 19.18
CA SER A 269 -4.69 -7.14 19.75
C SER A 269 -5.62 -8.05 20.56
N GLU A 270 -6.23 -7.50 21.61
CA GLU A 270 -7.30 -8.16 22.37
C GLU A 270 -8.56 -8.40 21.53
N GLN A 271 -8.69 -7.72 20.39
CA GLN A 271 -9.79 -7.94 19.43
C GLN A 271 -9.64 -9.23 18.62
N ARG A 272 -8.54 -9.98 18.76
CA ARG A 272 -8.34 -11.25 18.03
C ARG A 272 -9.43 -12.27 18.39
N LEU A 273 -10.01 -12.88 17.36
CA LEU A 273 -10.92 -14.01 17.53
C LEU A 273 -10.07 -15.28 17.74
N THR A 274 -10.17 -15.89 18.90
CA THR A 274 -9.31 -17.01 19.31
C THR A 274 -10.04 -18.35 19.39
N LYS A 275 -11.37 -18.36 19.42
CA LYS A 275 -12.20 -19.58 19.47
C LYS A 275 -13.42 -19.46 18.55
N PRO A 276 -13.93 -20.58 18.01
CA PRO A 276 -15.21 -20.61 17.33
C PRO A 276 -16.34 -20.13 18.24
N MET A 277 -17.29 -19.39 17.68
CA MET A 277 -18.45 -18.88 18.41
C MET A 277 -19.72 -19.10 17.60
N LEU A 278 -20.80 -19.51 18.27
CA LEU A 278 -22.13 -19.68 17.69
C LEU A 278 -23.12 -18.77 18.40
N LYS A 279 -24.09 -18.24 17.66
CA LYS A 279 -25.18 -17.44 18.21
C LYS A 279 -26.39 -18.34 18.46
N GLN A 280 -26.80 -18.45 19.73
CA GLN A 280 -27.98 -19.22 20.13
C GLN A 280 -28.86 -18.37 21.04
N GLY A 281 -30.15 -18.26 20.71
CA GLY A 281 -31.09 -17.41 21.47
C GLY A 281 -30.66 -15.94 21.55
N GLY A 282 -29.94 -15.45 20.53
CA GLY A 282 -29.37 -14.09 20.50
C GLY A 282 -28.09 -13.89 21.33
N GLN A 283 -27.59 -14.93 22.00
CA GLN A 283 -26.36 -14.87 22.79
C GLN A 283 -25.21 -15.61 22.10
N TRP A 284 -24.00 -15.05 22.22
CA TRP A 284 -22.78 -15.66 21.70
C TRP A 284 -22.21 -16.68 22.67
N ILE A 285 -21.99 -17.90 22.18
CA ILE A 285 -21.45 -19.02 22.95
C ILE A 285 -20.14 -19.49 22.29
N GLU A 286 -19.05 -19.50 23.06
CA GLU A 286 -17.79 -20.10 22.62
C GLU A 286 -17.96 -21.63 22.52
N THR A 287 -17.45 -22.23 21.44
CA THR A 287 -17.56 -23.66 21.19
C THR A 287 -16.27 -24.24 20.59
N ASP A 288 -16.21 -25.56 20.45
CA ASP A 288 -15.11 -26.25 19.78
C ASP A 288 -15.29 -26.26 18.25
N TRP A 289 -14.21 -26.58 17.54
CA TRP A 289 -14.18 -26.59 16.07
C TRP A 289 -15.10 -27.64 15.44
N GLN A 290 -15.24 -28.81 16.05
CA GLN A 290 -16.05 -29.88 15.49
C GLN A 290 -17.52 -29.45 15.51
N THR A 291 -18.01 -29.00 16.66
CA THR A 291 -19.37 -28.50 16.83
C THR A 291 -19.67 -27.35 15.87
N ALA A 292 -18.75 -26.38 15.74
CA ALA A 292 -18.95 -25.23 14.85
C ALA A 292 -19.01 -25.63 13.37
N LEU A 293 -18.12 -26.51 12.91
CA LEU A 293 -18.08 -26.95 11.51
C LEU A 293 -19.24 -27.89 11.16
N GLU A 294 -19.70 -28.72 12.09
CA GLU A 294 -20.90 -29.55 11.91
C GLU A 294 -22.14 -28.65 11.80
N TYR A 295 -22.27 -27.62 12.64
CA TYR A 295 -23.37 -26.64 12.55
C TYR A 295 -23.39 -25.95 11.18
N VAL A 296 -22.25 -25.44 10.73
CA VAL A 296 -22.13 -24.79 9.42
C VAL A 296 -22.43 -25.79 8.29
N GLY A 297 -21.84 -26.97 8.32
CA GLY A 297 -22.03 -27.98 7.27
C GLY A 297 -23.47 -28.44 7.14
N ASN A 298 -24.15 -28.66 8.27
CA ASN A 298 -25.57 -29.05 8.28
C ASN A 298 -26.48 -27.90 7.83
N GLY A 299 -26.21 -26.67 8.29
CA GLY A 299 -26.96 -25.48 7.88
C GLY A 299 -26.87 -25.24 6.36
N LEU A 300 -25.67 -25.34 5.79
CA LEU A 300 -25.47 -25.17 4.34
C LEU A 300 -26.19 -26.26 3.53
N LYS A 301 -26.14 -27.52 3.98
CA LYS A 301 -26.87 -28.62 3.34
C LYS A 301 -28.38 -28.41 3.40
N SER A 302 -28.91 -28.01 4.56
CA SER A 302 -30.35 -27.77 4.73
C SER A 302 -30.84 -26.66 3.80
N ILE A 303 -30.17 -25.50 3.82
CA ILE A 303 -30.53 -24.35 2.99
C ILE A 303 -30.42 -24.68 1.50
N SER A 304 -29.35 -25.37 1.09
CA SER A 304 -29.17 -25.78 -0.31
C SER A 304 -30.25 -26.76 -0.77
N ASN A 305 -30.68 -27.69 0.08
CA ASN A 305 -31.75 -28.64 -0.23
C ASN A 305 -33.14 -27.98 -0.30
N GLU A 306 -33.41 -26.97 0.53
CA GLU A 306 -34.72 -26.32 0.61
C GLU A 306 -34.89 -25.18 -0.41
N PHE A 307 -33.88 -24.32 -0.55
CA PHE A 307 -33.94 -23.09 -1.35
C PHE A 307 -33.06 -23.14 -2.62
N GLY A 308 -32.31 -24.21 -2.82
CA GLY A 308 -31.39 -24.39 -3.93
C GLY A 308 -30.03 -23.73 -3.69
N ALA A 309 -28.99 -24.26 -4.35
CA ALA A 309 -27.61 -23.81 -4.17
C ALA A 309 -27.35 -22.34 -4.58
N GLN A 310 -28.17 -21.78 -5.47
CA GLN A 310 -28.09 -20.38 -5.89
C GLN A 310 -28.54 -19.39 -4.79
N SER A 311 -29.09 -19.90 -3.68
CA SER A 311 -29.42 -19.08 -2.51
C SER A 311 -28.24 -18.82 -1.58
N LEU A 312 -27.05 -19.36 -1.89
CA LEU A 312 -25.83 -19.18 -1.12
C LEU A 312 -24.98 -18.05 -1.72
N ALA A 313 -24.52 -17.12 -0.90
CA ALA A 313 -23.55 -16.09 -1.30
C ALA A 313 -22.21 -16.36 -0.61
N VAL A 314 -21.13 -16.44 -1.38
CA VAL A 314 -19.77 -16.67 -0.86
C VAL A 314 -18.89 -15.49 -1.23
N LEU A 315 -18.38 -14.79 -0.22
CA LEU A 315 -17.62 -13.56 -0.37
C LEU A 315 -16.26 -13.67 0.31
N ALA A 316 -15.25 -13.06 -0.31
CA ALA A 316 -13.91 -12.97 0.23
C ALA A 316 -13.30 -11.58 0.05
N THR A 317 -12.29 -11.27 0.85
CA THR A 317 -11.40 -10.15 0.55
C THR A 317 -10.16 -10.60 -0.23
N PRO A 318 -9.67 -9.78 -1.17
CA PRO A 318 -8.42 -10.05 -1.89
C PRO A 318 -7.15 -9.85 -1.04
N HIS A 319 -7.30 -9.67 0.28
CA HIS A 319 -6.20 -9.76 1.26
C HIS A 319 -5.90 -11.20 1.68
N SER A 320 -6.77 -12.16 1.34
CA SER A 320 -6.59 -13.59 1.64
C SER A 320 -5.63 -14.26 0.64
N SER A 321 -4.98 -15.35 1.05
CA SER A 321 -3.93 -15.99 0.23
C SER A 321 -4.50 -16.73 -0.99
N VAL A 322 -3.65 -17.03 -1.97
CA VAL A 322 -4.00 -17.84 -3.15
C VAL A 322 -4.62 -19.17 -2.73
N GLU A 323 -4.05 -19.81 -1.71
CA GLU A 323 -4.50 -21.10 -1.19
C GLU A 323 -5.89 -21.01 -0.56
N GLU A 324 -6.15 -19.95 0.20
CA GLU A 324 -7.44 -19.70 0.84
C GLU A 324 -8.52 -19.38 -0.20
N LEU A 325 -8.24 -18.47 -1.13
CA LEU A 325 -9.16 -18.08 -2.20
C LEU A 325 -9.46 -19.25 -3.14
N PHE A 326 -8.46 -20.08 -3.46
CA PHE A 326 -8.65 -21.27 -4.30
C PHE A 326 -9.61 -22.27 -3.63
N LEU A 327 -9.37 -22.62 -2.37
CA LEU A 327 -10.23 -23.57 -1.67
C LEU A 327 -11.63 -23.01 -1.43
N LEU A 328 -11.77 -21.71 -1.18
CA LEU A 328 -13.06 -21.07 -1.02
C LEU A 328 -13.85 -21.06 -2.34
N ASN A 329 -13.21 -20.71 -3.45
CA ASN A 329 -13.85 -20.74 -4.77
C ASN A 329 -14.24 -22.17 -5.16
N LYS A 330 -13.37 -23.14 -4.87
CA LYS A 330 -13.65 -24.56 -5.05
C LYS A 330 -14.85 -25.02 -4.21
N LEU A 331 -14.92 -24.60 -2.95
CA LEU A 331 -16.04 -24.89 -2.05
C LEU A 331 -17.35 -24.30 -2.59
N SER A 332 -17.34 -23.02 -2.97
CA SER A 332 -18.50 -22.33 -3.55
C SER A 332 -19.02 -23.04 -4.80
N THR A 333 -18.12 -23.40 -5.72
CA THR A 333 -18.46 -24.09 -6.96
C THR A 333 -19.02 -25.49 -6.68
N ALA A 334 -18.38 -26.24 -5.78
CA ALA A 334 -18.79 -27.60 -5.43
C ALA A 334 -20.12 -27.65 -4.66
N LEU A 335 -20.48 -26.59 -3.95
CA LEU A 335 -21.81 -26.40 -3.34
C LEU A 335 -22.89 -26.03 -4.36
N GLY A 336 -22.51 -25.68 -5.59
CA GLY A 336 -23.43 -25.23 -6.65
C GLY A 336 -23.81 -23.76 -6.57
N ALA A 337 -23.12 -22.95 -5.76
CA ALA A 337 -23.34 -21.50 -5.61
C ALA A 337 -22.72 -20.69 -6.75
N GLY A 338 -21.85 -21.31 -7.55
CA GLY A 338 -21.06 -20.63 -8.57
C GLY A 338 -19.71 -20.13 -8.04
N ALA A 339 -19.05 -19.28 -8.83
CA ALA A 339 -17.78 -18.69 -8.44
C ALA A 339 -17.96 -17.76 -7.23
N ALA A 340 -17.07 -17.89 -6.25
CA ALA A 340 -17.06 -16.97 -5.11
C ALA A 340 -16.78 -15.54 -5.58
N SER A 341 -17.38 -14.58 -4.91
CA SER A 341 -17.15 -13.15 -5.18
C SER A 341 -16.03 -12.61 -4.30
N PHE A 342 -15.27 -11.67 -4.83
CA PHE A 342 -14.32 -10.86 -4.07
C PHE A 342 -14.50 -9.39 -4.41
N GLY A 343 -13.90 -8.51 -3.61
CA GLY A 343 -13.91 -7.08 -3.91
C GLY A 343 -15.35 -6.55 -3.93
N THR A 344 -16.02 -6.56 -2.78
CA THR A 344 -17.41 -6.09 -2.63
C THR A 344 -17.59 -4.60 -2.93
N ARG A 345 -16.50 -3.88 -3.23
CA ARG A 345 -16.48 -2.48 -3.71
C ARG A 345 -16.66 -2.33 -5.23
N TYR A 346 -16.52 -3.40 -6.00
CA TYR A 346 -16.68 -3.37 -7.47
C TYR A 346 -18.17 -3.31 -7.85
N ALA A 347 -18.62 -2.14 -8.28
CA ALA A 347 -20.03 -1.86 -8.52
C ALA A 347 -20.54 -2.23 -9.93
N ASP A 348 -19.68 -2.17 -10.95
CA ASP A 348 -20.11 -2.44 -12.34
C ASP A 348 -20.08 -3.93 -12.67
N ALA A 349 -21.24 -4.59 -12.56
CA ALA A 349 -21.41 -6.01 -12.86
C ALA A 349 -21.09 -6.38 -14.33
N ARG A 350 -20.99 -5.40 -15.24
CA ARG A 350 -20.66 -5.64 -16.66
C ARG A 350 -19.16 -5.87 -16.88
N LEU A 351 -18.30 -5.40 -15.95
CA LEU A 351 -16.85 -5.44 -16.13
C LEU A 351 -16.30 -6.86 -16.14
N ALA A 352 -16.63 -7.66 -15.11
CA ALA A 352 -16.07 -9.00 -14.97
C ALA A 352 -16.39 -9.93 -16.18
N PRO A 353 -17.62 -9.97 -16.72
CA PRO A 353 -17.92 -10.74 -17.93
C PRO A 353 -17.23 -10.21 -19.21
N ALA A 354 -16.92 -8.92 -19.27
CA ALA A 354 -16.30 -8.29 -20.43
C ALA A 354 -14.77 -8.47 -20.49
N GLN A 355 -14.13 -8.75 -19.34
CA GLN A 355 -12.69 -8.97 -19.22
C GLN A 355 -12.25 -10.28 -19.89
N GLN A 356 -11.13 -10.22 -20.62
CA GLN A 356 -10.56 -11.39 -21.31
C GLN A 356 -9.50 -12.13 -20.47
N GLY A 357 -9.28 -11.72 -19.22
CA GLY A 357 -8.32 -12.31 -18.30
C GLY A 357 -8.26 -11.53 -16.99
N ALA A 358 -7.33 -11.92 -16.12
CA ALA A 358 -7.08 -11.20 -14.88
C ALA A 358 -6.44 -9.84 -15.18
N SER A 359 -7.08 -8.79 -14.65
CA SER A 359 -6.58 -7.42 -14.70
C SER A 359 -5.33 -7.28 -13.85
N TRP A 360 -4.32 -6.63 -14.40
CA TRP A 360 -2.99 -6.49 -13.81
C TRP A 360 -2.33 -5.20 -14.28
N LEU A 361 -1.13 -4.91 -13.78
CA LEU A 361 -0.39 -3.68 -14.06
C LEU A 361 0.03 -3.54 -15.54
N GLY A 362 -0.05 -4.62 -16.33
CA GLY A 362 0.32 -4.64 -17.75
C GLY A 362 1.83 -4.74 -17.99
N GLN A 363 2.65 -4.47 -16.97
CA GLN A 363 4.10 -4.40 -17.03
C GLN A 363 4.71 -4.58 -15.63
N PRO A 364 6.03 -4.82 -15.51
CA PRO A 364 6.72 -4.82 -14.22
C PRO A 364 6.62 -3.48 -13.49
N ILE A 365 6.55 -3.49 -12.16
CA ILE A 365 6.49 -2.27 -11.33
C ILE A 365 7.73 -1.38 -11.57
N ALA A 366 8.90 -1.99 -11.76
CA ALA A 366 10.15 -1.27 -12.02
C ALA A 366 10.14 -0.48 -13.34
N ASP A 367 9.37 -0.92 -14.32
CA ASP A 367 9.34 -0.34 -15.66
C ASP A 367 8.55 0.98 -15.73
N ILE A 368 7.65 1.21 -14.78
CA ILE A 368 6.91 2.48 -14.68
C ILE A 368 7.85 3.66 -14.54
N ALA A 369 8.97 3.49 -13.82
CA ALA A 369 9.94 4.56 -13.62
C ALA A 369 10.71 4.96 -14.89
N ALA A 370 10.63 4.14 -15.94
CA ALA A 370 11.26 4.38 -17.24
C ALA A 370 10.26 4.90 -18.30
N ALA A 371 8.98 5.08 -17.95
CA ALA A 371 8.00 5.66 -18.86
C ALA A 371 8.27 7.15 -19.12
N LYS A 372 7.97 7.63 -20.33
CA LYS A 372 8.02 9.05 -20.70
C LYS A 372 6.74 9.79 -20.33
N ALA A 373 5.61 9.10 -20.34
CA ALA A 373 4.33 9.65 -19.87
C ALA A 373 3.51 8.61 -19.11
N VAL A 374 2.78 9.08 -18.09
CA VAL A 374 1.78 8.30 -17.35
C VAL A 374 0.49 9.10 -17.26
N LEU A 375 -0.63 8.44 -17.54
CA LEU A 375 -1.97 8.95 -17.25
C LEU A 375 -2.57 8.15 -16.09
N LEU A 376 -2.84 8.81 -14.97
CA LEU A 376 -3.59 8.24 -13.85
C LEU A 376 -5.09 8.50 -14.03
N ILE A 377 -5.92 7.47 -13.88
CA ILE A 377 -7.38 7.56 -14.07
C ILE A 377 -8.06 7.02 -12.82
N GLY A 378 -8.83 7.88 -12.13
CA GLY A 378 -9.64 7.51 -10.96
C GLY A 378 -8.81 6.86 -9.85
N SER A 379 -7.94 7.64 -9.20
CA SER A 379 -6.94 7.13 -8.26
C SER A 379 -6.72 8.08 -7.08
N THR A 380 -6.48 7.49 -5.91
CA THR A 380 -5.91 8.16 -4.72
C THR A 380 -4.46 7.74 -4.54
N VAL A 381 -3.65 7.74 -5.60
CA VAL A 381 -2.39 6.95 -5.73
C VAL A 381 -1.50 6.92 -4.48
N ARG A 382 -1.36 8.04 -3.76
CA ARG A 382 -0.59 8.10 -2.52
C ARG A 382 -1.14 7.21 -1.40
N LYS A 383 -2.46 7.10 -1.28
CA LYS A 383 -3.15 6.33 -0.24
C LYS A 383 -3.39 4.87 -0.66
N GLU A 384 -3.65 4.63 -1.94
CA GLU A 384 -3.81 3.26 -2.47
C GLU A 384 -2.46 2.56 -2.71
N GLN A 385 -1.45 3.23 -3.29
CA GLN A 385 -0.14 2.66 -3.65
C GLN A 385 1.03 3.61 -3.29
N PRO A 386 1.32 3.82 -1.99
CA PRO A 386 2.33 4.78 -1.50
C PRO A 386 3.69 4.69 -2.19
N LEU A 387 4.22 3.46 -2.36
CA LEU A 387 5.55 3.26 -2.96
C LEU A 387 5.53 3.44 -4.49
N LEU A 388 4.40 3.17 -5.15
CA LEU A 388 4.27 3.48 -6.57
C LEU A 388 4.17 4.99 -6.78
N ALA A 389 3.44 5.71 -5.92
CA ALA A 389 3.40 7.17 -5.92
C ALA A 389 4.81 7.77 -5.74
N GLN A 390 5.61 7.20 -4.83
CA GLN A 390 7.02 7.59 -4.68
C GLN A 390 7.85 7.33 -5.94
N ARG A 391 7.68 6.18 -6.60
CA ARG A 391 8.38 5.87 -7.86
C ARG A 391 7.99 6.84 -8.98
N LEU A 392 6.70 7.15 -9.11
CA LEU A 392 6.20 8.15 -10.07
C LEU A 392 6.82 9.52 -9.81
N ARG A 393 6.91 9.96 -8.56
CA ARG A 393 7.58 11.20 -8.17
C ARG A 393 9.06 11.21 -8.61
N GLN A 394 9.79 10.12 -8.40
CA GLN A 394 11.18 10.02 -8.88
C GLN A 394 11.26 10.08 -10.41
N ALA A 395 10.34 9.42 -11.10
CA ALA A 395 10.30 9.42 -12.56
C ALA A 395 10.00 10.82 -13.12
N VAL A 396 9.09 11.58 -12.49
CA VAL A 396 8.79 12.98 -12.88
C VAL A 396 10.02 13.86 -12.72
N LYS A 397 10.80 13.70 -11.64
CA LYS A 397 12.10 14.39 -11.47
C LYS A 397 13.10 14.07 -12.60
N ARG A 398 12.95 12.93 -13.27
CA ARG A 398 13.76 12.48 -14.43
C ARG A 398 13.14 12.81 -15.79
N GLY A 399 12.03 13.54 -15.82
CA GLY A 399 11.40 14.04 -17.04
C GLY A 399 10.12 13.33 -17.46
N LEU A 400 9.63 12.34 -16.71
CA LEU A 400 8.32 11.72 -16.95
C LEU A 400 7.22 12.79 -16.89
N LYS A 401 6.30 12.76 -17.84
CA LYS A 401 5.09 13.61 -17.85
C LYS A 401 3.93 12.88 -17.21
N LEU A 402 3.50 13.37 -16.05
CA LEU A 402 2.37 12.80 -15.30
C LEU A 402 1.11 13.59 -15.59
N SER A 403 0.04 12.94 -16.00
CA SER A 403 -1.29 13.52 -16.20
C SER A 403 -2.33 12.78 -15.37
N LEU A 404 -3.46 13.44 -15.07
CA LEU A 404 -4.55 12.84 -14.30
C LEU A 404 -5.94 13.14 -14.87
N ILE A 405 -6.82 12.15 -14.74
CA ILE A 405 -8.29 12.27 -14.87
C ILE A 405 -8.86 11.75 -13.55
N ASN A 406 -9.38 12.64 -12.71
CA ASN A 406 -9.71 12.29 -11.33
C ASN A 406 -10.86 13.14 -10.79
N PRO A 407 -11.56 12.72 -9.72
CA PRO A 407 -12.55 13.58 -9.10
C PRO A 407 -12.00 14.60 -8.11
N MET A 408 -10.72 14.50 -7.79
CA MET A 408 -10.00 15.48 -6.99
C MET A 408 -8.55 15.65 -7.44
N ASP A 409 -8.01 16.83 -7.20
CA ASP A 409 -6.61 17.20 -7.38
C ASP A 409 -5.83 17.03 -6.06
N ASP A 410 -5.62 15.78 -5.64
CA ASP A 410 -4.83 15.50 -4.45
C ASP A 410 -3.36 15.88 -4.63
N GLU A 411 -2.75 16.38 -3.56
CA GLU A 411 -1.34 16.75 -3.55
C GLU A 411 -0.45 15.51 -3.71
N LEU A 412 0.19 15.35 -4.87
CA LEU A 412 1.09 14.22 -5.17
C LEU A 412 2.55 14.48 -4.79
N PHE A 413 2.87 15.71 -4.38
CA PHE A 413 4.23 16.20 -4.13
C PHE A 413 5.13 16.06 -5.36
N THR A 414 4.55 16.31 -6.53
CA THR A 414 5.26 16.28 -7.82
C THR A 414 4.51 17.13 -8.84
N THR A 415 5.20 17.56 -9.89
CA THR A 415 4.57 18.29 -10.98
C THR A 415 3.65 17.37 -11.79
N VAL A 416 2.39 17.77 -11.91
CA VAL A 416 1.44 17.16 -12.84
C VAL A 416 1.32 18.07 -14.06
N SER A 417 1.53 17.50 -15.24
CA SER A 417 1.56 18.22 -16.53
C SER A 417 0.16 18.64 -16.99
N ASN A 418 -0.82 17.73 -16.90
CA ASN A 418 -2.20 18.00 -17.30
C ASN A 418 -3.20 17.37 -16.32
N LYS A 419 -4.31 18.06 -16.08
CA LYS A 419 -5.35 17.65 -15.11
C LYS A 419 -6.74 17.79 -15.73
N LEU A 420 -7.55 16.75 -15.57
CA LEU A 420 -9.00 16.79 -15.77
C LEU A 420 -9.67 16.43 -14.45
N ILE A 421 -10.15 17.45 -13.73
CA ILE A 421 -10.87 17.29 -12.47
C ILE A 421 -12.37 17.36 -12.75
N VAL A 422 -13.05 16.22 -12.60
CA VAL A 422 -14.46 16.06 -12.99
C VAL A 422 -15.25 15.34 -11.92
N ARG A 423 -16.58 15.43 -11.92
CA ARG A 423 -17.37 14.66 -10.95
C ARG A 423 -17.14 13.15 -11.10
N PRO A 424 -17.29 12.33 -10.03
CA PRO A 424 -17.14 10.87 -10.12
C PRO A 424 -18.03 10.23 -11.19
N ASP A 425 -19.24 10.75 -11.39
CA ASP A 425 -20.21 10.31 -12.41
C ASP A 425 -19.91 10.82 -13.82
N GLN A 426 -18.79 11.54 -14.02
CA GLN A 426 -18.35 12.12 -15.29
C GLN A 426 -16.95 11.67 -15.73
N LEU A 427 -16.37 10.66 -15.05
CA LEU A 427 -15.07 10.10 -15.41
C LEU A 427 -15.06 9.47 -16.83
N VAL A 428 -16.16 8.83 -17.22
CA VAL A 428 -16.30 8.21 -18.56
C VAL A 428 -16.27 9.28 -19.65
N GLU A 429 -17.02 10.36 -19.47
CA GLU A 429 -17.12 11.47 -20.41
C GLU A 429 -15.78 12.20 -20.57
N ALA A 430 -15.05 12.41 -19.47
CA ALA A 430 -13.72 13.01 -19.50
C ALA A 430 -12.72 12.13 -20.27
N LEU A 431 -12.73 10.82 -20.02
CA LEU A 431 -11.86 9.88 -20.73
C LEU A 431 -12.25 9.74 -22.21
N ALA A 432 -13.55 9.75 -22.52
CA ALA A 432 -14.05 9.75 -23.90
C ALA A 432 -13.56 10.97 -24.69
N GLY A 433 -13.50 12.15 -24.06
CA GLY A 433 -12.90 13.36 -24.66
C GLY A 433 -11.43 13.17 -25.05
N VAL A 434 -10.65 12.47 -24.21
CA VAL A 434 -9.24 12.18 -24.47
C VAL A 434 -9.08 11.15 -25.60
N VAL A 435 -9.92 10.09 -25.61
CA VAL A 435 -9.95 9.08 -26.69
C VAL A 435 -10.28 9.74 -28.03
N LYS A 436 -11.31 10.59 -28.07
CA LYS A 436 -11.67 11.35 -29.26
C LYS A 436 -10.53 12.25 -29.73
N ALA A 437 -9.88 12.98 -28.82
CA ALA A 437 -8.73 13.82 -29.15
C ALA A 437 -7.57 13.00 -29.75
N ALA A 438 -7.26 11.84 -29.18
CA ALA A 438 -6.21 10.95 -29.69
C ALA A 438 -6.53 10.42 -31.09
N ALA A 439 -7.78 10.03 -31.35
CA ALA A 439 -8.23 9.60 -32.68
C ALA A 439 -8.14 10.72 -33.72
N GLU A 440 -8.57 11.94 -33.38
CA GLU A 440 -8.44 13.13 -34.24
C GLU A 440 -6.97 13.42 -34.58
N LEU A 441 -6.08 13.39 -33.58
CA LEU A 441 -4.64 13.63 -33.76
C LEU A 441 -3.96 12.54 -34.62
N LYS A 442 -4.43 11.29 -34.52
CA LYS A 442 -3.97 10.17 -35.37
C LYS A 442 -4.65 10.13 -36.73
N GLN A 443 -5.58 11.04 -37.02
CA GLN A 443 -6.39 11.06 -38.23
C GLN A 443 -7.15 9.73 -38.46
N GLN A 444 -7.58 9.09 -37.37
CA GLN A 444 -8.40 7.88 -37.40
C GLN A 444 -9.88 8.23 -37.21
N ALA A 445 -10.77 7.33 -37.65
CA ALA A 445 -12.21 7.53 -37.48
C ALA A 445 -12.57 7.52 -35.99
N VAL A 446 -13.22 8.59 -35.53
CA VAL A 446 -13.78 8.64 -34.17
C VAL A 446 -14.94 7.63 -34.09
N PRO A 447 -14.94 6.70 -33.11
CA PRO A 447 -16.07 5.80 -32.92
C PRO A 447 -17.38 6.57 -32.78
N ALA A 448 -18.46 6.08 -33.41
CA ALA A 448 -19.74 6.79 -33.46
C ALA A 448 -20.30 7.11 -32.05
N GLU A 449 -20.06 6.22 -31.08
CA GLU A 449 -20.45 6.39 -29.67
C GLU A 449 -19.78 7.62 -29.02
N LEU A 450 -18.63 8.06 -29.54
CA LEU A 450 -17.84 9.17 -29.01
C LEU A 450 -18.03 10.46 -29.81
N ALA A 451 -18.87 10.48 -30.86
CA ALA A 451 -19.05 11.65 -31.72
C ALA A 451 -19.40 12.92 -30.93
N ASN A 452 -20.24 12.76 -29.89
CA ASN A 452 -20.71 13.84 -29.02
C ASN A 452 -19.79 14.11 -27.81
N ALA A 453 -18.67 13.38 -27.65
CA ALA A 453 -17.72 13.65 -26.58
C ALA A 453 -17.11 15.05 -26.76
N VAL A 454 -17.00 15.78 -25.64
CA VAL A 454 -16.40 17.12 -25.61
C VAL A 454 -14.89 16.99 -25.45
N VAL A 455 -14.14 17.60 -26.37
CA VAL A 455 -12.67 17.67 -26.30
C VAL A 455 -12.29 19.03 -25.70
N SER A 456 -11.90 19.03 -24.42
CA SER A 456 -11.31 20.21 -23.79
C SER A 456 -9.82 20.35 -24.15
N ASP A 457 -9.24 21.53 -23.89
CA ASP A 457 -7.80 21.76 -24.09
C ASP A 457 -6.95 20.78 -23.27
N ALA A 458 -7.36 20.51 -22.02
CA ALA A 458 -6.70 19.54 -21.17
C ALA A 458 -6.82 18.10 -21.72
N ALA A 459 -7.98 17.72 -22.27
CA ALA A 459 -8.15 16.41 -22.91
C ALA A 459 -7.23 16.25 -24.13
N ARG A 460 -7.13 17.29 -24.97
CA ARG A 460 -6.21 17.31 -26.12
C ARG A 460 -4.75 17.27 -25.69
N ALA A 461 -4.35 18.04 -24.67
CA ALA A 461 -2.99 18.04 -24.15
C ALA A 461 -2.57 16.68 -23.56
N ILE A 462 -3.49 15.98 -22.89
CA ILE A 462 -3.25 14.61 -22.41
C ILE A 462 -3.01 13.66 -23.59
N ALA A 463 -3.84 13.73 -24.63
CA ALA A 463 -3.68 12.89 -25.82
C ALA A 463 -2.35 13.17 -26.54
N GLU A 464 -2.00 14.44 -26.75
CA GLU A 464 -0.71 14.85 -27.34
C GLU A 464 0.49 14.33 -26.53
N GLN A 465 0.44 14.45 -25.20
CA GLN A 465 1.48 13.96 -24.31
C GLN A 465 1.70 12.45 -24.46
N LEU A 466 0.62 11.67 -24.50
CA LEU A 466 0.69 10.21 -24.66
C LEU A 466 1.26 9.82 -26.03
N LEU A 467 0.79 10.47 -27.10
CA LEU A 467 1.28 10.25 -28.46
C LEU A 467 2.75 10.61 -28.64
N ALA A 468 3.19 11.72 -28.05
CA ALA A 468 4.59 12.12 -28.07
C ALA A 468 5.48 11.14 -27.29
N ALA A 469 4.96 10.57 -26.21
CA ALA A 469 5.67 9.62 -25.36
C ALA A 469 5.78 8.20 -25.94
N THR A 470 5.16 7.93 -27.09
CA THR A 470 5.23 6.65 -27.83
C THR A 470 5.67 6.86 -29.28
N ALA A 471 6.17 8.04 -29.63
CA ALA A 471 6.51 8.40 -31.00
C ALA A 471 7.78 7.71 -31.53
N ASN A 472 8.73 7.38 -30.66
CA ASN A 472 9.99 6.73 -31.05
C ASN A 472 10.07 5.29 -30.55
N GLU A 473 10.84 4.46 -31.26
CA GLU A 473 11.12 3.09 -30.85
C GLU A 473 11.80 3.04 -29.47
N GLY A 474 11.29 2.20 -28.58
CA GLY A 474 11.77 2.07 -27.19
C GLY A 474 11.15 3.07 -26.21
N ASP A 475 10.42 4.07 -26.68
CA ASP A 475 9.66 4.98 -25.81
C ASP A 475 8.43 4.27 -25.23
N ARG A 476 8.10 4.59 -23.98
CA ARG A 476 7.00 3.94 -23.26
C ARG A 476 6.08 4.98 -22.62
N ALA A 477 4.79 4.75 -22.72
CA ALA A 477 3.77 5.44 -21.95
C ALA A 477 2.88 4.42 -21.23
N ALA A 478 2.26 4.82 -20.12
CA ALA A 478 1.34 3.96 -19.38
C ALA A 478 0.02 4.67 -19.03
N LEU A 479 -1.07 3.92 -19.07
CA LEU A 479 -2.39 4.30 -18.57
C LEU A 479 -2.64 3.45 -17.32
N LEU A 480 -2.77 4.09 -16.16
CA LEU A 480 -2.95 3.38 -14.89
C LEU A 480 -4.34 3.67 -14.31
N LEU A 481 -5.16 2.64 -14.24
CA LEU A 481 -6.49 2.68 -13.61
C LEU A 481 -6.35 2.41 -12.11
N GLY A 482 -6.83 3.35 -11.28
CA GLY A 482 -6.80 3.23 -9.82
C GLY A 482 -8.07 2.66 -9.21
N ASN A 483 -8.14 2.68 -7.88
CA ASN A 483 -9.26 2.07 -7.16
C ASN A 483 -10.59 2.79 -7.41
N LEU A 484 -10.59 4.12 -7.58
CA LEU A 484 -11.85 4.85 -7.87
C LEU A 484 -12.39 4.47 -9.26
N ALA A 485 -11.50 4.23 -10.23
CA ALA A 485 -11.90 3.70 -11.54
C ALA A 485 -12.45 2.26 -11.44
N ALA A 486 -11.79 1.40 -10.66
CA ALA A 486 -12.21 0.00 -10.46
C ALA A 486 -13.53 -0.13 -9.70
N HIS A 487 -13.78 0.73 -8.71
CA HIS A 487 -14.99 0.72 -7.87
C HIS A 487 -16.15 1.52 -8.47
N SER A 488 -15.93 2.21 -9.60
CA SER A 488 -16.95 2.99 -10.27
C SER A 488 -18.13 2.12 -10.74
N PRO A 489 -19.39 2.60 -10.66
CA PRO A 489 -20.53 1.91 -11.27
C PRO A 489 -20.46 1.86 -12.80
N ARG A 490 -19.51 2.57 -13.41
CA ARG A 490 -19.25 2.60 -14.86
C ARG A 490 -17.84 2.09 -15.21
N ALA A 491 -17.24 1.27 -14.34
CA ALA A 491 -15.90 0.74 -14.53
C ALA A 491 -15.70 -0.02 -15.86
N ALA A 492 -16.73 -0.68 -16.39
CA ALA A 492 -16.66 -1.38 -17.68
C ALA A 492 -16.41 -0.39 -18.84
N GLU A 493 -17.08 0.76 -18.83
CA GLU A 493 -16.92 1.80 -19.84
C GLU A 493 -15.56 2.51 -19.71
N ILE A 494 -15.12 2.79 -18.48
CA ILE A 494 -13.78 3.32 -18.20
C ILE A 494 -12.71 2.37 -18.76
N ALA A 495 -12.83 1.08 -18.49
CA ALA A 495 -11.88 0.08 -18.96
C ALA A 495 -11.86 -0.04 -20.49
N SER A 496 -13.03 -0.04 -21.14
CA SER A 496 -13.15 -0.08 -22.61
C SER A 496 -12.52 1.15 -23.26
N LEU A 497 -12.81 2.34 -22.76
CA LEU A 497 -12.20 3.59 -23.25
C LEU A 497 -10.69 3.63 -23.01
N ALA A 498 -10.21 3.15 -21.86
CA ALA A 498 -8.79 3.08 -21.57
C ALA A 498 -8.07 2.08 -22.49
N ALA A 499 -8.71 0.96 -22.83
CA ALA A 499 -8.19 0.01 -23.83
C ALA A 499 -8.13 0.63 -25.24
N GLN A 500 -9.16 1.35 -25.65
CA GLN A 500 -9.16 2.09 -26.92
C GLN A 500 -8.06 3.18 -26.94
N LEU A 501 -7.88 3.92 -25.84
CA LEU A 501 -6.83 4.91 -25.73
C LEU A 501 -5.44 4.27 -25.81
N ALA A 502 -5.24 3.13 -25.13
CA ALA A 502 -4.00 2.36 -25.18
C ALA A 502 -3.69 1.92 -26.61
N GLU A 503 -4.68 1.41 -27.35
CA GLU A 503 -4.53 1.02 -28.76
C GLU A 503 -4.17 2.21 -29.66
N LEU A 504 -4.88 3.32 -29.54
CA LEU A 504 -4.64 4.54 -30.33
C LEU A 504 -3.25 5.14 -30.07
N THR A 505 -2.79 5.08 -28.82
CA THR A 505 -1.55 5.74 -28.39
C THR A 505 -0.35 4.81 -28.36
N GLY A 506 -0.53 3.49 -28.33
CA GLY A 506 0.53 2.52 -28.04
C GLY A 506 0.96 2.49 -26.56
N ALA A 507 0.22 3.16 -25.66
CA ALA A 507 0.51 3.13 -24.23
C ALA A 507 0.14 1.76 -23.62
N THR A 508 0.86 1.36 -22.57
CA THR A 508 0.54 0.15 -21.81
C THR A 508 -0.60 0.43 -20.83
N LEU A 509 -1.73 -0.26 -20.99
CA LEU A 509 -2.83 -0.22 -20.02
C LEU A 509 -2.51 -1.10 -18.82
N GLY A 510 -2.71 -0.57 -17.62
CA GLY A 510 -2.51 -1.27 -16.35
C GLY A 510 -3.56 -0.93 -15.29
N TRP A 511 -3.83 -1.88 -14.42
CA TRP A 511 -4.64 -1.72 -13.22
C TRP A 511 -3.76 -1.71 -11.97
N MET A 512 -3.93 -0.70 -11.12
CA MET A 512 -3.42 -0.73 -9.76
C MET A 512 -4.43 -1.48 -8.89
N SER A 513 -4.02 -2.60 -8.31
CA SER A 513 -4.95 -3.46 -7.58
C SER A 513 -5.14 -3.04 -6.13
N GLU A 514 -6.37 -3.15 -5.62
CA GLU A 514 -6.71 -2.68 -4.26
C GLU A 514 -5.97 -3.40 -3.14
N ALA A 515 -5.61 -4.68 -3.34
CA ALA A 515 -4.97 -5.54 -2.34
C ALA A 515 -3.89 -6.43 -2.95
N ALA A 516 -3.12 -7.09 -2.08
CA ALA A 516 -1.96 -7.90 -2.47
C ALA A 516 -2.28 -9.10 -3.35
N ASN A 517 -3.54 -9.58 -3.35
CA ASN A 517 -3.94 -10.77 -4.08
C ASN A 517 -5.17 -10.58 -4.97
N THR A 518 -5.52 -9.35 -5.32
CA THR A 518 -6.62 -9.05 -6.27
C THR A 518 -6.41 -9.74 -7.61
N VAL A 519 -5.18 -9.67 -8.16
CA VAL A 519 -4.83 -10.36 -9.41
C VAL A 519 -4.98 -11.87 -9.22
N GLY A 520 -4.51 -12.39 -8.08
CA GLY A 520 -4.64 -13.81 -7.75
C GLY A 520 -6.09 -14.28 -7.66
N ALA A 521 -6.99 -13.49 -7.07
CA ALA A 521 -8.41 -13.81 -7.01
C ALA A 521 -9.00 -14.01 -8.42
N GLN A 522 -8.69 -13.12 -9.36
CA GLN A 522 -9.15 -13.23 -10.75
C GLN A 522 -8.49 -14.41 -11.50
N VAL A 523 -7.19 -14.64 -11.31
CA VAL A 523 -6.46 -15.80 -11.88
C VAL A 523 -7.09 -17.14 -11.45
N LEU A 524 -7.62 -17.19 -10.22
CA LEU A 524 -8.31 -18.35 -9.65
C LEU A 524 -9.79 -18.43 -10.04
N GLY A 525 -10.30 -17.47 -10.83
CA GLY A 525 -11.66 -17.45 -11.34
C GLY A 525 -12.72 -16.94 -10.37
N LEU A 526 -12.34 -16.22 -9.31
CA LEU A 526 -13.31 -15.51 -8.48
C LEU A 526 -13.82 -14.27 -9.23
N GLN A 527 -15.04 -13.83 -8.93
CA GLN A 527 -15.67 -12.70 -9.60
C GLN A 527 -15.54 -11.42 -8.78
N ALA A 528 -15.04 -10.34 -9.40
CA ALA A 528 -15.05 -9.01 -8.79
C ALA A 528 -16.48 -8.44 -8.88
N SER A 529 -17.23 -8.43 -7.77
CA SER A 529 -18.64 -8.00 -7.81
C SER A 529 -19.19 -7.55 -6.46
N ASN A 530 -20.21 -6.69 -6.54
CA ASN A 530 -21.07 -6.34 -5.42
C ASN A 530 -22.15 -7.43 -5.19
N ALA A 531 -21.73 -8.57 -4.63
CA ALA A 531 -22.52 -9.80 -4.61
C ALA A 531 -23.72 -9.81 -3.63
N LEU A 532 -23.78 -8.91 -2.65
CA LEU A 532 -24.90 -8.83 -1.69
C LEU A 532 -25.92 -7.75 -2.08
N THR A 533 -26.28 -7.72 -3.36
CA THR A 533 -27.33 -6.85 -3.90
C THR A 533 -28.68 -7.55 -4.05
N GLN A 534 -28.70 -8.88 -3.92
CA GLN A 534 -29.90 -9.71 -4.04
C GLN A 534 -30.11 -10.55 -2.77
N SER A 535 -31.36 -10.92 -2.50
CA SER A 535 -31.72 -11.77 -1.37
C SER A 535 -31.02 -13.13 -1.49
N CYS A 536 -30.40 -13.57 -0.39
CA CYS A 536 -29.80 -14.89 -0.25
C CYS A 536 -30.23 -15.51 1.10
N LYS A 537 -30.07 -16.82 1.22
CA LYS A 537 -30.48 -17.60 2.40
C LYS A 537 -29.30 -17.97 3.29
N ALA A 538 -28.11 -18.14 2.73
CA ALA A 538 -26.89 -18.22 3.51
C ALA A 538 -25.79 -17.33 2.95
N VAL A 539 -24.98 -16.74 3.83
CA VAL A 539 -23.83 -15.92 3.48
C VAL A 539 -22.58 -16.46 4.15
N LEU A 540 -21.54 -16.75 3.36
CA LEU A 540 -20.20 -17.05 3.86
C LEU A 540 -19.30 -15.84 3.61
N LEU A 541 -18.73 -15.29 4.67
CA LEU A 541 -17.85 -14.13 4.65
C LEU A 541 -16.45 -14.57 5.03
N PHE A 542 -15.49 -14.47 4.11
CA PHE A 542 -14.11 -14.88 4.34
C PHE A 542 -13.17 -13.67 4.42
N ASN A 543 -12.73 -13.33 5.65
CA ASN A 543 -12.01 -12.11 5.96
C ASN A 543 -12.73 -10.82 5.50
N THR A 544 -14.06 -10.83 5.42
CA THR A 544 -14.87 -9.71 4.94
C THR A 544 -15.60 -9.03 6.10
N GLU A 545 -15.40 -7.72 6.26
CA GLU A 545 -16.16 -6.86 7.16
C GLU A 545 -17.13 -6.02 6.32
N LEU A 546 -18.40 -6.45 6.20
CA LEU A 546 -19.36 -5.88 5.24
C LEU A 546 -19.56 -4.38 5.41
N GLU A 547 -19.52 -3.91 6.66
CA GLU A 547 -19.63 -2.50 7.04
C GLU A 547 -18.50 -1.62 6.47
N PHE A 548 -17.34 -2.20 6.15
CA PHE A 548 -16.16 -1.46 5.67
C PHE A 548 -15.72 -1.87 4.25
N ASP A 549 -16.02 -3.09 3.84
CA ASP A 549 -15.51 -3.68 2.60
C ASP A 549 -16.51 -3.62 1.44
N SER A 550 -17.71 -3.09 1.66
CA SER A 550 -18.76 -3.02 0.62
C SER A 550 -18.80 -1.70 -0.12
N HIS A 551 -19.21 -1.75 -1.39
CA HIS A 551 -19.54 -0.55 -2.18
C HIS A 551 -20.70 0.23 -1.53
N ASP A 552 -21.73 -0.50 -1.10
CA ASP A 552 -22.89 0.00 -0.36
C ASP A 552 -23.06 -0.86 0.90
N ALA A 553 -22.54 -0.38 2.02
CA ALA A 553 -22.59 -1.09 3.29
C ALA A 553 -24.03 -1.26 3.79
N GLN A 554 -24.90 -0.26 3.57
CA GLN A 554 -26.30 -0.33 4.00
C GLN A 554 -27.03 -1.46 3.29
N ALA A 555 -26.90 -1.56 1.96
CA ALA A 555 -27.53 -2.62 1.18
C ALA A 555 -26.99 -4.00 1.57
N ALA A 556 -25.65 -4.15 1.65
CA ALA A 556 -25.02 -5.42 1.99
C ALA A 556 -25.41 -5.93 3.39
N LEU A 557 -25.44 -5.04 4.38
CA LEU A 557 -25.87 -5.38 5.75
C LEU A 557 -27.36 -5.71 5.82
N ALA A 558 -28.21 -5.02 5.05
CA ALA A 558 -29.63 -5.32 5.00
C ALA A 558 -29.89 -6.73 4.45
N VAL A 559 -29.18 -7.13 3.38
CA VAL A 559 -29.25 -8.49 2.83
C VAL A 559 -28.73 -9.52 3.83
N ALA A 560 -27.55 -9.28 4.43
CA ALA A 560 -26.97 -10.21 5.40
C ALA A 560 -27.89 -10.47 6.61
N LYS A 561 -28.54 -9.42 7.13
CA LYS A 561 -29.48 -9.53 8.27
C LYS A 561 -30.77 -10.29 7.93
N GLN A 562 -31.11 -10.45 6.66
CA GLN A 562 -32.28 -11.21 6.19
C GLN A 562 -31.97 -12.68 5.88
N ALA A 563 -30.68 -13.05 5.80
CA ALA A 563 -30.28 -14.43 5.58
C ALA A 563 -30.61 -15.31 6.79
N GLU A 564 -30.87 -16.59 6.54
CA GLU A 564 -31.16 -17.57 7.60
C GLU A 564 -29.88 -18.05 8.31
N MET A 565 -28.73 -17.88 7.65
CA MET A 565 -27.44 -18.19 8.24
C MET A 565 -26.32 -17.32 7.65
N VAL A 566 -25.57 -16.66 8.52
CA VAL A 566 -24.36 -15.91 8.15
C VAL A 566 -23.15 -16.47 8.91
N VAL A 567 -22.16 -16.93 8.16
CA VAL A 567 -20.90 -17.51 8.67
C VAL A 567 -19.75 -16.59 8.35
N ALA A 568 -19.07 -16.05 9.36
CA ALA A 568 -17.90 -15.21 9.18
C ALA A 568 -16.62 -15.94 9.62
N PHE A 569 -15.72 -16.15 8.66
CA PHE A 569 -14.34 -16.57 8.91
C PHE A 569 -13.50 -15.30 9.08
N SER A 570 -12.99 -15.04 10.28
CA SER A 570 -12.28 -13.80 10.58
C SER A 570 -11.14 -14.01 11.58
N ALA A 571 -10.11 -13.17 11.48
CA ALA A 571 -9.04 -13.09 12.47
C ALA A 571 -9.45 -12.28 13.72
N PHE A 572 -10.54 -11.50 13.64
CA PHE A 572 -10.93 -10.51 14.64
C PHE A 572 -12.40 -10.63 15.04
N LYS A 573 -12.74 -10.13 16.22
CA LYS A 573 -14.10 -9.75 16.62
C LYS A 573 -14.39 -8.37 16.01
N HIS A 574 -15.51 -8.24 15.30
CA HIS A 574 -15.88 -7.02 14.56
C HIS A 574 -17.40 -6.85 14.47
N GLY A 575 -17.89 -5.97 13.59
CA GLY A 575 -19.32 -5.72 13.40
C GLY A 575 -20.15 -6.96 13.03
N ALA A 576 -19.50 -8.06 12.60
CA ALA A 576 -20.17 -9.35 12.41
C ALA A 576 -20.90 -9.87 13.65
N LEU A 577 -20.56 -9.41 14.87
CA LEU A 577 -21.34 -9.76 16.06
C LEU A 577 -22.84 -9.39 15.94
N ASP A 578 -23.16 -8.38 15.13
CA ASP A 578 -24.52 -7.87 14.94
C ASP A 578 -25.31 -8.62 13.86
N TYR A 579 -24.64 -9.20 12.86
CA TYR A 579 -25.29 -9.79 11.68
C TYR A 579 -24.88 -11.23 11.36
N ALA A 580 -23.88 -11.81 12.06
CA ALA A 580 -23.47 -13.20 11.89
C ALA A 580 -24.14 -14.13 12.91
N ASP A 581 -24.24 -15.40 12.53
CA ASP A 581 -24.69 -16.51 13.38
C ASP A 581 -23.52 -17.39 13.84
N VAL A 582 -22.43 -17.39 13.07
CA VAL A 582 -21.23 -18.18 13.33
C VAL A 582 -19.99 -17.35 13.08
N LEU A 583 -19.04 -17.37 14.03
CA LEU A 583 -17.70 -16.81 13.87
C LEU A 583 -16.65 -17.93 13.95
N LEU A 584 -15.81 -18.03 12.93
CA LEU A 584 -14.74 -19.02 12.83
C LEU A 584 -13.36 -18.33 12.84
N PRO A 585 -12.50 -18.57 13.86
CA PRO A 585 -11.20 -17.90 13.98
C PRO A 585 -10.19 -18.42 12.95
N ILE A 586 -9.93 -17.63 11.92
CA ILE A 586 -8.86 -17.90 10.97
C ILE A 586 -7.62 -17.04 11.24
N THR A 587 -6.46 -17.56 10.87
CA THR A 587 -5.17 -16.90 11.15
C THR A 587 -4.88 -15.77 10.15
N PRO A 588 -4.29 -14.65 10.58
CA PRO A 588 -3.71 -13.67 9.67
C PRO A 588 -2.45 -14.21 8.96
N PHE A 589 -1.96 -13.48 7.96
CA PHE A 589 -0.79 -13.85 7.14
C PHE A 589 0.49 -14.18 7.95
N SER A 590 0.63 -13.64 9.16
CA SER A 590 1.79 -13.90 10.02
C SER A 590 1.78 -15.29 10.66
N GLU A 591 0.66 -16.01 10.62
CA GLU A 591 0.42 -17.27 11.36
C GLU A 591 0.18 -18.47 10.43
N THR A 592 0.13 -18.23 9.11
CA THR A 592 -0.08 -19.26 8.09
C THR A 592 0.93 -19.13 6.96
N ALA A 593 1.25 -20.25 6.32
CA ALA A 593 1.92 -20.24 5.03
C ALA A 593 0.91 -19.93 3.93
N GLY A 594 1.35 -19.17 2.92
CA GLY A 594 0.49 -18.75 1.83
C GLY A 594 1.28 -18.08 0.71
N SER A 595 0.57 -17.60 -0.30
CA SER A 595 1.14 -16.80 -1.36
C SER A 595 0.17 -15.72 -1.84
N PHE A 596 0.74 -14.66 -2.41
CA PHE A 596 0.01 -13.57 -3.07
C PHE A 596 0.50 -13.42 -4.50
N ILE A 597 -0.38 -13.07 -5.43
CA ILE A 597 -0.04 -12.62 -6.77
C ILE A 597 -0.26 -11.11 -6.80
N ASN A 598 0.84 -10.36 -6.81
CA ASN A 598 0.81 -8.89 -6.75
C ASN A 598 0.31 -8.27 -8.07
N MET A 599 0.25 -6.94 -8.13
CA MET A 599 -0.30 -6.20 -9.27
C MET A 599 0.47 -6.43 -10.59
N GLU A 600 1.78 -6.74 -10.56
CA GLU A 600 2.53 -7.10 -11.78
C GLU A 600 2.36 -8.57 -12.19
N GLY A 601 1.50 -9.33 -11.50
CA GLY A 601 1.26 -10.74 -11.78
C GLY A 601 2.33 -11.68 -11.20
N LYS A 602 3.19 -11.20 -10.29
CA LYS A 602 4.27 -11.98 -9.70
C LYS A 602 3.80 -12.75 -8.46
N LEU A 603 4.12 -14.04 -8.42
CA LEU A 603 3.81 -14.91 -7.29
C LEU A 603 4.84 -14.73 -6.17
N GLN A 604 4.38 -14.35 -4.98
CA GLN A 604 5.20 -14.15 -3.80
C GLN A 604 4.74 -15.09 -2.68
N ALA A 605 5.55 -16.09 -2.37
CA ALA A 605 5.28 -17.05 -1.31
C ALA A 605 5.85 -16.59 0.05
N PHE A 606 5.13 -16.89 1.13
CA PHE A 606 5.55 -16.63 2.50
C PHE A 606 5.15 -17.79 3.43
N ASN A 607 5.77 -17.81 4.61
CA ASN A 607 5.49 -18.78 5.68
C ASN A 607 4.99 -18.06 6.92
N GLY A 608 4.23 -18.76 7.76
CA GLY A 608 3.90 -18.26 9.09
C GLY A 608 5.18 -18.00 9.89
N VAL A 609 5.23 -16.83 10.52
CA VAL A 609 6.39 -16.35 11.31
C VAL A 609 6.20 -16.58 12.81
N VAL A 610 4.96 -16.77 13.24
CA VAL A 610 4.54 -17.15 14.60
C VAL A 610 3.48 -18.27 14.52
N LYS A 611 3.20 -18.94 15.63
CA LYS A 611 2.12 -19.94 15.69
C LYS A 611 0.74 -19.25 15.76
N PRO A 612 -0.31 -19.94 15.32
CA PRO A 612 -1.69 -19.49 15.49
C PRO A 612 -2.02 -19.10 16.93
N LEU A 613 -2.69 -17.97 17.11
CA LEU A 613 -3.10 -17.49 18.43
C LEU A 613 -4.34 -18.25 18.94
N GLY A 614 -4.28 -18.79 20.15
CA GLY A 614 -5.38 -19.55 20.75
C GLY A 614 -5.78 -20.77 19.92
N ASP A 615 -7.08 -20.95 19.70
CA ASP A 615 -7.63 -22.01 18.85
C ASP A 615 -7.82 -21.59 17.39
N SER A 616 -7.32 -20.42 16.97
CA SER A 616 -7.35 -20.05 15.56
C SER A 616 -6.63 -21.08 14.68
N ARG A 617 -7.06 -21.21 13.42
CA ARG A 617 -6.51 -22.16 12.46
C ARG A 617 -6.25 -21.49 11.10
N PRO A 618 -5.23 -21.93 10.34
CA PRO A 618 -5.06 -21.52 8.95
C PRO A 618 -6.35 -21.64 8.15
N GLY A 619 -6.74 -20.58 7.45
CA GLY A 619 -8.01 -20.53 6.73
C GLY A 619 -8.14 -21.66 5.71
N TRP A 620 -7.06 -21.96 4.98
CA TRP A 620 -7.02 -23.07 4.03
C TRP A 620 -7.27 -24.43 4.71
N LYS A 621 -6.83 -24.64 5.97
CA LYS A 621 -7.12 -25.86 6.73
C LYS A 621 -8.58 -25.92 7.14
N VAL A 622 -9.18 -24.80 7.52
CA VAL A 622 -10.60 -24.76 7.87
C VAL A 622 -11.46 -25.10 6.64
N LEU A 623 -11.15 -24.50 5.49
CA LEU A 623 -11.85 -24.75 4.22
C LEU A 623 -11.70 -26.21 3.77
N ARG A 624 -10.50 -26.80 3.91
CA ARG A 624 -10.28 -28.22 3.58
C ARG A 624 -11.14 -29.15 4.43
N VAL A 625 -11.21 -28.91 5.75
CA VAL A 625 -11.98 -29.75 6.67
C VAL A 625 -13.48 -29.59 6.40
N LEU A 626 -13.94 -28.37 6.15
CA LEU A 626 -15.33 -28.11 5.78
C LEU A 626 -15.70 -28.82 4.47
N GLY A 627 -14.84 -28.77 3.44
CA GLY A 627 -15.03 -29.51 2.19
C GLY A 627 -15.18 -31.01 2.42
N ASN A 628 -14.30 -31.61 3.23
CA ASN A 628 -14.36 -33.03 3.58
C ASN A 628 -15.63 -33.39 4.37
N LEU A 629 -16.04 -32.57 5.34
CA LEU A 629 -17.26 -32.77 6.13
C LEU A 629 -18.53 -32.69 5.27
N LEU A 630 -18.50 -31.85 4.24
CA LEU A 630 -19.57 -31.75 3.25
C LEU A 630 -19.57 -32.91 2.25
N GLY A 631 -18.52 -33.75 2.22
CA GLY A 631 -18.39 -34.87 1.28
C GLY A 631 -17.97 -34.44 -0.13
N LEU A 632 -17.27 -33.29 -0.24
CA LEU A 632 -16.84 -32.73 -1.52
C LEU A 632 -15.46 -33.24 -1.92
N GLU A 633 -15.25 -33.48 -3.22
CA GLU A 633 -14.01 -34.09 -3.71
C GLU A 633 -12.82 -33.13 -3.81
N GLY A 634 -11.63 -33.68 -3.56
CA GLY A 634 -10.34 -33.02 -3.78
C GLY A 634 -10.02 -31.93 -2.76
N PHE A 635 -10.42 -32.10 -1.50
CA PHE A 635 -10.03 -31.26 -0.37
C PHE A 635 -8.95 -31.90 0.53
N ASP A 636 -8.43 -33.06 0.13
CA ASP A 636 -7.42 -33.84 0.87
C ASP A 636 -5.99 -33.30 0.72
N PHE A 637 -5.78 -32.05 1.15
CA PHE A 637 -4.47 -31.38 1.08
C PHE A 637 -3.74 -31.41 2.42
N ASP A 638 -2.49 -31.89 2.45
CA ASP A 638 -1.72 -31.98 3.70
C ASP A 638 -1.01 -30.68 4.10
N ASN A 639 -0.71 -29.81 3.13
CA ASN A 639 0.03 -28.57 3.34
C ASN A 639 -0.35 -27.48 2.31
N ALA A 640 0.01 -26.23 2.60
CA ALA A 640 -0.30 -25.08 1.75
C ALA A 640 0.39 -25.14 0.37
N GLU A 641 1.57 -25.75 0.26
CA GLU A 641 2.28 -25.92 -1.02
C GLU A 641 1.51 -26.84 -1.97
N ALA A 642 0.92 -27.93 -1.45
CA ALA A 642 0.06 -28.82 -2.22
C ALA A 642 -1.20 -28.08 -2.73
N VAL A 643 -1.81 -27.23 -1.88
CA VAL A 643 -2.93 -26.37 -2.30
C VAL A 643 -2.50 -25.42 -3.40
N ARG A 644 -1.36 -24.73 -3.24
CA ARG A 644 -0.82 -23.80 -4.24
C ARG A 644 -0.55 -24.49 -5.57
N LYS A 645 0.05 -25.67 -5.55
CA LYS A 645 0.33 -26.45 -6.77
C LYS A 645 -0.96 -26.87 -7.48
N ALA A 646 -2.01 -27.21 -6.73
CA ALA A 646 -3.32 -27.49 -7.31
C ALA A 646 -3.99 -26.23 -7.87
N ALA A 647 -3.84 -25.09 -7.20
CA ALA A 647 -4.37 -23.80 -7.63
C ALA A 647 -3.67 -23.28 -8.91
N LEU A 648 -2.35 -23.48 -9.00
CA LEU A 648 -1.46 -22.95 -10.03
C LEU A 648 -0.56 -24.06 -10.61
N PRO A 649 -1.12 -25.03 -11.35
CA PRO A 649 -0.38 -26.23 -11.80
C PRO A 649 0.78 -25.91 -12.76
N GLN A 650 0.69 -24.80 -13.49
CA GLN A 650 1.72 -24.31 -14.41
C GLN A 650 2.58 -23.18 -13.81
N GLY A 651 2.46 -22.92 -12.51
CA GLY A 651 3.20 -21.86 -11.83
C GLY A 651 3.04 -20.48 -12.49
N GLU A 652 4.13 -19.71 -12.53
CA GLU A 652 4.15 -18.35 -13.09
C GLU A 652 3.79 -18.30 -14.59
N ALA A 653 4.14 -19.33 -15.37
CA ALA A 653 3.76 -19.38 -16.78
C ALA A 653 2.24 -19.47 -16.97
N GLY A 654 1.56 -20.25 -16.11
CA GLY A 654 0.10 -20.33 -16.09
C GLY A 654 -0.57 -19.05 -15.58
N ILE A 655 0.07 -18.33 -14.66
CA ILE A 655 -0.38 -17.00 -14.24
C ILE A 655 -0.31 -16.06 -15.44
N ALA A 656 0.86 -15.92 -16.07
CA ALA A 656 1.09 -15.03 -17.20
C ALA A 656 0.12 -15.28 -18.35
N ALA A 657 -0.20 -16.55 -18.65
CA ALA A 657 -1.16 -16.92 -19.70
C ALA A 657 -2.62 -16.47 -19.41
N LYS A 658 -2.95 -16.15 -18.15
CA LYS A 658 -4.27 -15.68 -17.72
C LYS A 658 -4.34 -14.16 -17.54
N LEU A 659 -3.22 -13.44 -17.64
CA LEU A 659 -3.19 -11.99 -17.46
C LEU A 659 -3.63 -11.29 -18.75
N SER A 660 -4.64 -10.43 -18.66
CA SER A 660 -5.09 -9.61 -19.78
C SER A 660 -5.86 -8.40 -19.29
N ASN A 661 -5.53 -7.23 -19.83
CA ASN A 661 -6.27 -5.99 -19.59
C ASN A 661 -7.28 -5.70 -20.71
N ALA A 662 -7.46 -6.61 -21.66
CA ALA A 662 -8.41 -6.45 -22.75
C ALA A 662 -9.86 -6.60 -22.25
N VAL A 663 -10.73 -5.73 -22.74
CA VAL A 663 -12.16 -5.70 -22.44
C VAL A 663 -12.94 -5.71 -23.76
N GLN A 664 -13.99 -6.52 -23.85
CA GLN A 664 -14.80 -6.68 -25.06
C GLN A 664 -16.29 -6.61 -24.75
N GLY A 665 -17.10 -6.22 -25.74
CA GLY A 665 -18.57 -6.26 -25.64
C GLY A 665 -19.20 -5.22 -24.72
N VAL A 666 -18.49 -4.14 -24.38
CA VAL A 666 -19.02 -3.02 -23.59
C VAL A 666 -19.45 -1.89 -24.52
N SER A 667 -20.74 -1.53 -24.48
CA SER A 667 -21.27 -0.34 -25.16
C SER A 667 -21.00 0.92 -24.33
N ILE A 668 -20.47 1.98 -24.94
CA ILE A 668 -20.22 3.25 -24.25
C ILE A 668 -21.44 4.16 -24.42
N GLN A 669 -21.91 4.73 -23.32
CA GLN A 669 -23.07 5.64 -23.33
C GLN A 669 -22.71 6.95 -22.64
N LEU A 670 -22.47 8.02 -23.41
CA LEU A 670 -22.19 9.33 -22.81
C LEU A 670 -23.45 9.89 -22.12
N GLN A 671 -23.29 10.36 -20.88
CA GLN A 671 -24.36 10.86 -20.04
C GLN A 671 -24.06 12.27 -19.54
N ALA A 672 -25.09 13.10 -19.43
CA ALA A 672 -24.99 14.37 -18.74
C ALA A 672 -24.75 14.15 -17.22
N PRO A 673 -24.13 15.10 -16.51
CA PRO A 673 -23.96 15.01 -15.06
C PRO A 673 -25.29 14.77 -14.34
N SER A 674 -25.29 13.91 -13.33
CA SER A 674 -26.49 13.69 -12.51
C SER A 674 -26.89 14.97 -11.77
N ALA A 675 -28.20 15.13 -11.52
CA ALA A 675 -28.71 16.27 -10.77
C ALA A 675 -28.31 16.17 -9.29
N GLY A 676 -27.87 17.30 -8.72
CA GLY A 676 -27.53 17.40 -7.30
C GLY A 676 -26.10 16.97 -6.96
N LEU A 677 -25.86 16.74 -5.67
CA LEU A 677 -24.54 16.39 -5.16
C LEU A 677 -24.27 14.90 -5.31
N VAL A 678 -23.03 14.53 -5.64
CA VAL A 678 -22.56 13.15 -5.71
C VAL A 678 -21.46 12.92 -4.68
N ARG A 679 -21.53 11.79 -3.98
CA ARG A 679 -20.49 11.39 -3.05
C ARG A 679 -19.24 10.95 -3.81
N LEU A 680 -18.08 11.37 -3.31
CA LEU A 680 -16.79 10.75 -3.57
C LEU A 680 -16.39 9.99 -2.30
N GLY A 681 -16.72 8.70 -2.27
CA GLY A 681 -16.38 7.79 -1.18
C GLY A 681 -15.06 7.09 -1.45
N GLU A 682 -13.95 7.66 -1.02
CA GLU A 682 -12.64 6.98 -1.04
C GLU A 682 -12.42 6.10 0.20
N VAL A 683 -11.56 5.10 0.10
CA VAL A 683 -11.17 4.26 1.25
C VAL A 683 -9.91 4.85 1.88
N PRO A 684 -9.95 5.31 3.15
CA PRO A 684 -8.75 5.81 3.83
C PRO A 684 -7.69 4.73 3.97
N ILE A 685 -6.41 5.11 3.87
CA ILE A 685 -5.25 4.19 3.92
C ILE A 685 -5.24 3.31 5.18
N TYR A 686 -5.65 3.85 6.33
CA TYR A 686 -5.69 3.13 7.61
C TYR A 686 -7.06 2.50 7.93
N GLN A 687 -7.93 2.44 6.92
CA GLN A 687 -9.20 1.71 6.92
C GLN A 687 -9.27 0.66 5.80
N ALA A 688 -8.17 0.45 5.06
CA ALA A 688 -8.13 -0.40 3.87
C ALA A 688 -8.45 -1.88 4.14
N ASP A 689 -8.01 -2.40 5.29
CA ASP A 689 -8.19 -3.80 5.69
C ASP A 689 -8.29 -3.98 7.22
N ALA A 690 -8.63 -5.19 7.65
CA ALA A 690 -8.88 -5.53 9.04
C ALA A 690 -7.66 -5.34 9.98
N LEU A 691 -6.42 -5.45 9.48
CA LEU A 691 -5.22 -5.27 10.28
C LEU A 691 -4.96 -3.78 10.52
N VAL A 692 -5.00 -2.97 9.47
CA VAL A 692 -4.70 -1.52 9.61
C VAL A 692 -5.73 -0.80 10.47
N ARG A 693 -7.01 -1.20 10.41
CA ARG A 693 -8.10 -0.69 11.27
C ARG A 693 -7.81 -0.87 12.77
N ARG A 694 -7.02 -1.88 13.11
CA ARG A 694 -6.76 -2.32 14.50
C ARG A 694 -5.34 -2.04 14.96
N ALA A 695 -4.62 -1.17 14.25
CA ALA A 695 -3.30 -0.69 14.65
C ALA A 695 -3.42 0.67 15.36
N PRO A 696 -3.41 0.73 16.71
CA PRO A 696 -3.76 1.95 17.45
C PRO A 696 -2.86 3.14 17.14
N SER A 697 -1.61 2.91 16.75
CA SER A 697 -0.69 4.00 16.42
C SER A 697 -0.99 4.60 15.05
N LEU A 698 -1.43 3.78 14.08
CA LEU A 698 -1.92 4.28 12.79
C LEU A 698 -3.21 5.10 12.96
N GLN A 699 -4.11 4.67 13.84
CA GLN A 699 -5.38 5.37 14.11
C GLN A 699 -5.22 6.76 14.77
N LYS A 700 -4.01 7.12 15.22
CA LYS A 700 -3.69 8.45 15.80
C LYS A 700 -3.07 9.41 14.79
N THR A 701 -2.80 8.95 13.58
CA THR A 701 -2.18 9.77 12.53
C THR A 701 -3.21 10.69 11.87
N ARG A 702 -2.73 11.69 11.14
CA ARG A 702 -3.58 12.63 10.40
C ARG A 702 -4.52 11.94 9.39
N ASP A 703 -4.05 10.89 8.71
CA ASP A 703 -4.84 10.16 7.72
C ASP A 703 -5.95 9.27 8.35
N ALA A 704 -5.95 9.11 9.68
CA ALA A 704 -6.99 8.38 10.41
C ALA A 704 -7.94 9.30 11.19
N VAL A 705 -7.81 10.63 11.04
CA VAL A 705 -8.73 11.59 11.67
C VAL A 705 -10.15 11.36 11.14
N ALA A 706 -11.14 11.59 12.00
CA ALA A 706 -12.56 11.49 11.67
C ALA A 706 -12.88 12.24 10.36
N PRO A 707 -13.58 11.60 9.40
CA PRO A 707 -13.90 12.20 8.12
C PRO A 707 -14.67 13.52 8.25
N GLN A 708 -14.35 14.45 7.38
CA GLN A 708 -15.05 15.73 7.20
C GLN A 708 -15.78 15.74 5.85
N VAL A 709 -16.77 16.61 5.71
CA VAL A 709 -17.45 16.86 4.43
C VAL A 709 -16.59 17.82 3.62
N GLY A 710 -15.82 17.29 2.68
CA GLY A 710 -15.05 18.09 1.72
C GLY A 710 -15.96 18.68 0.65
N LEU A 711 -15.92 19.99 0.46
CA LEU A 711 -16.68 20.74 -0.56
C LEU A 711 -15.77 21.71 -1.32
N SER A 712 -16.03 21.88 -2.62
CA SER A 712 -15.48 23.03 -3.35
C SER A 712 -16.05 24.34 -2.81
N ALA A 713 -15.32 25.45 -2.96
CA ALA A 713 -15.80 26.75 -2.53
C ALA A 713 -17.13 27.17 -3.20
N ALA A 714 -17.29 26.86 -4.49
CA ALA A 714 -18.52 27.14 -5.23
C ALA A 714 -19.69 26.29 -4.72
N THR A 715 -19.46 25.00 -4.45
CA THR A 715 -20.48 24.10 -3.90
C THR A 715 -20.91 24.55 -2.49
N ALA A 716 -19.95 24.90 -1.63
CA ALA A 716 -20.24 25.43 -0.30
C ALA A 716 -21.07 26.71 -0.36
N GLN A 717 -20.72 27.64 -1.26
CA GLN A 717 -21.49 28.87 -1.47
C GLN A 717 -22.92 28.60 -1.97
N GLN A 718 -23.09 27.67 -2.92
CA GLN A 718 -24.41 27.28 -3.43
C GLN A 718 -25.31 26.69 -2.34
N LEU A 719 -24.73 25.90 -1.43
CA LEU A 719 -25.42 25.32 -0.27
C LEU A 719 -25.52 26.30 0.92
N GLY A 720 -24.84 27.44 0.83
CA GLY A 720 -24.72 28.45 1.88
C GLY A 720 -23.88 28.02 3.09
N VAL A 721 -23.14 26.92 3.06
CA VAL A 721 -22.40 26.40 4.22
C VAL A 721 -20.99 26.97 4.30
N GLN A 722 -20.42 27.06 5.50
CA GLN A 722 -19.06 27.56 5.72
C GLN A 722 -18.12 26.49 6.29
N ALA A 723 -16.81 26.67 6.10
CA ALA A 723 -15.80 25.81 6.72
C ALA A 723 -15.96 25.78 8.25
N GLY A 724 -15.91 24.60 8.85
CA GLY A 724 -16.10 24.37 10.28
C GLY A 724 -17.56 24.27 10.73
N GLU A 725 -18.53 24.64 9.88
CA GLU A 725 -19.96 24.45 10.16
C GLU A 725 -20.30 22.96 10.19
N ARG A 726 -21.27 22.57 11.03
CA ARG A 726 -21.80 21.20 11.05
C ARG A 726 -22.99 21.09 10.11
N VAL A 727 -22.98 20.05 9.29
CA VAL A 727 -24.07 19.71 8.38
C VAL A 727 -24.60 18.33 8.69
N GLN A 728 -25.88 18.11 8.40
CA GLN A 728 -26.48 16.79 8.37
C GLN A 728 -26.36 16.23 6.95
N VAL A 729 -25.70 15.08 6.87
CA VAL A 729 -25.52 14.29 5.66
C VAL A 729 -26.62 13.24 5.63
N SER A 730 -27.33 13.16 4.50
CA SER A 730 -28.37 12.15 4.29
C SER A 730 -28.08 11.36 3.01
N GLN A 731 -28.12 10.03 3.11
CA GLN A 731 -27.96 9.12 1.97
C GLN A 731 -28.86 7.91 2.18
N GLY A 732 -29.88 7.74 1.32
CA GLY A 732 -30.95 6.77 1.60
C GLY A 732 -31.70 7.14 2.89
N ASP A 733 -31.94 6.14 3.74
CA ASP A 733 -32.57 6.32 5.07
C ASP A 733 -31.57 6.71 6.17
N ALA A 734 -30.27 6.80 5.84
CA ALA A 734 -29.22 7.07 6.81
C ALA A 734 -28.97 8.57 6.95
N HIS A 735 -28.74 9.00 8.19
CA HIS A 735 -28.39 10.38 8.53
C HIS A 735 -27.18 10.40 9.48
N ALA A 736 -26.22 11.26 9.21
CA ALA A 736 -25.06 11.48 10.08
C ALA A 736 -24.59 12.94 10.02
N SER A 737 -23.91 13.42 11.06
CA SER A 737 -23.51 14.83 11.17
C SER A 737 -21.99 14.98 11.18
N PHE A 738 -21.49 15.87 10.34
CA PHE A 738 -20.06 16.07 10.11
C PHE A 738 -19.73 17.55 9.99
N GLN A 739 -18.45 17.89 10.22
CA GLN A 739 -17.95 19.25 9.95
C GLN A 739 -17.62 19.41 8.48
N VAL A 740 -17.88 20.61 7.94
CA VAL A 740 -17.52 21.01 6.58
C VAL A 740 -16.06 21.43 6.52
N ALA A 741 -15.35 20.96 5.50
CA ALA A 741 -14.04 21.42 5.12
C ALA A 741 -14.05 21.86 3.66
N LEU A 742 -13.36 22.95 3.34
CA LEU A 742 -13.20 23.37 1.96
C LEU A 742 -12.02 22.65 1.33
N ASP A 743 -12.25 22.06 0.16
CA ASP A 743 -11.26 21.39 -0.67
C ASP A 743 -11.20 22.08 -2.03
N ALA A 744 -10.12 22.84 -2.26
CA ALA A 744 -9.92 23.57 -3.51
C ALA A 744 -9.61 22.66 -4.70
N GLY A 745 -9.20 21.41 -4.45
CA GLY A 745 -8.91 20.42 -5.49
C GLY A 745 -10.14 19.62 -5.93
N LEU A 746 -11.31 19.84 -5.33
CA LEU A 746 -12.51 19.05 -5.57
C LEU A 746 -13.38 19.63 -6.70
N ALA A 747 -13.91 18.77 -7.56
CA ALA A 747 -14.88 19.18 -8.58
C ALA A 747 -16.19 19.73 -7.97
N ASP A 748 -16.84 20.64 -8.68
CA ASP A 748 -18.11 21.22 -8.25
C ASP A 748 -19.26 20.19 -8.18
N GLY A 749 -20.12 20.35 -7.17
CA GLY A 749 -21.22 19.44 -6.88
C GLY A 749 -20.79 18.07 -6.36
N VAL A 750 -19.53 17.92 -5.93
CA VAL A 750 -19.03 16.70 -5.28
C VAL A 750 -18.95 16.91 -3.78
N VAL A 751 -19.28 15.84 -3.03
CA VAL A 751 -19.05 15.75 -1.59
C VAL A 751 -18.00 14.68 -1.34
N ARG A 752 -16.79 15.09 -0.97
CA ARG A 752 -15.73 14.17 -0.56
C ARG A 752 -16.00 13.73 0.88
N LEU A 753 -16.38 12.46 1.05
CA LEU A 753 -16.65 11.88 2.35
C LEU A 753 -16.34 10.39 2.32
N ALA A 754 -15.25 10.03 3.00
CA ALA A 754 -14.68 8.69 3.00
C ALA A 754 -15.70 7.58 3.26
N VAL A 755 -15.53 6.44 2.59
CA VAL A 755 -16.17 5.17 2.92
C VAL A 755 -15.28 4.40 3.90
N ALA A 756 -15.81 3.31 4.47
CA ALA A 756 -15.05 2.39 5.31
C ALA A 756 -14.51 2.98 6.62
N HIS A 757 -15.04 4.10 7.10
CA HIS A 757 -14.69 4.67 8.41
C HIS A 757 -15.84 4.45 9.41
N PRO A 758 -15.59 4.15 10.70
CA PRO A 758 -16.62 3.94 11.71
C PRO A 758 -17.72 5.02 11.76
N ASP A 759 -17.34 6.28 11.54
CA ASP A 759 -18.30 7.40 11.51
C ASP A 759 -19.16 7.47 10.23
N THR A 760 -18.73 6.82 9.14
CA THR A 760 -19.39 6.89 7.82
C THR A 760 -19.97 5.55 7.35
N VAL A 761 -19.77 4.44 8.07
CA VAL A 761 -20.30 3.10 7.70
C VAL A 761 -21.82 3.03 7.61
N VAL A 762 -22.53 3.96 8.25
CA VAL A 762 -24.00 4.02 8.19
C VAL A 762 -24.51 4.57 6.85
N LEU A 763 -23.67 5.28 6.10
CA LEU A 763 -24.04 5.88 4.82
C LEU A 763 -23.99 4.83 3.69
N GLY A 764 -24.75 5.08 2.63
CA GLY A 764 -24.82 4.20 1.46
C GLY A 764 -23.64 4.27 0.49
N ALA A 765 -23.91 4.03 -0.79
CA ALA A 765 -22.91 3.80 -1.83
C ALA A 765 -21.84 4.90 -2.04
N MET A 766 -20.63 4.46 -2.45
CA MET A 766 -19.42 5.28 -2.65
C MET A 766 -19.57 6.41 -3.68
N PHE A 767 -20.32 6.20 -4.76
CA PHE A 767 -20.45 7.14 -5.89
C PHE A 767 -21.91 7.50 -6.20
N ALA A 768 -22.76 7.49 -5.18
CA ALA A 768 -24.19 7.75 -5.30
C ALA A 768 -24.54 9.20 -4.94
N PRO A 769 -25.76 9.66 -5.31
CA PRO A 769 -26.29 10.94 -4.84
C PRO A 769 -26.27 11.05 -3.31
N ILE A 770 -26.03 12.26 -2.82
CA ILE A 770 -25.95 12.58 -1.39
C ILE A 770 -26.59 13.93 -1.12
N GLN A 771 -27.18 14.10 0.07
CA GLN A 771 -27.84 15.35 0.45
C GLN A 771 -27.16 15.96 1.66
N LEU A 772 -27.04 17.29 1.65
CA LEU A 772 -26.55 18.08 2.76
C LEU A 772 -27.62 19.06 3.19
N THR A 773 -27.99 19.02 4.47
CA THR A 773 -28.84 20.02 5.11
C THR A 773 -28.05 20.69 6.22
N ARG A 774 -28.30 21.98 6.46
CA ARG A 774 -27.75 22.63 7.66
C ARG A 774 -28.33 21.96 8.90
N ALA A 775 -27.46 21.65 9.85
CA ALA A 775 -27.84 20.99 11.10
C ALA A 775 -28.67 21.90 12.01
#